data_AF-A0A3D2N3Y2-F1
#
_entry.id   AF-A0A3D2N3Y2-F1
#
_cell.length_a   1.000
_cell.length_b   1.000
_cell.length_c   1.000
_cell.angle_alpha   90.00
_cell.angle_beta   90.00
_cell.angle_gamma   90.00
#
_symmetry.space_group_name_H-M   'P 1'
#
loop_
_entity.id
_entity.type
_entity.pdbx_description
1 polymer ?
#
loop_
_entity_poly.entity_id
_entity_poly.type
_entity_poly.pdbx_seq_one_letter_code
_entity_poly.pdbx_strand_id
1 'polypeptide(L)'
;MKLLKTAVSALVSAVLCSGACIAASAESDGEFISAGGNTFEVRTVDTAQDAEYLEYKHDLFVQAATGSSPAGRIKKDFFEYCSYGSYLTHDSRFNGMDRDFCVDVSMWQSYIDWKAVKASGIDNCIIRLGVRGYGSAGTLMMDDRYYENIRNAKAAGMNVGVYFYTQAITVAEAREEADYCAAALKGYSLELPVYFDIESVDYDYGRLDNAGLSYKQKTDLCSAFCDRIESYGYQSGIYANLYWLTCLIDGPSLGMNYKTWVAAYLSSLDYGGSYDMWQYSSQAYIDGIYGNVDISVMYDVDYSPATKLNASLNSSTLSWNKASGADGYSVYGSVNGNDSYLIGDCAGTSYDISGQEASRYYVAAYNYFSGKRYYGPRSSEVVIDNFSAVTEGLSVERSGIDKNMLSWSPTDGAASYEVYITDGSTSELAGTTKDTKFEISGKKLGERSAYVIAYSSFGKSGQASDAVRLLPNAPETAPQLERVGTRLVWSKVDDADGYIVTLNGPEVFDEFRVDGNSMFINDSLDGVYYVQAYIMLEGRKYRSPESNSCEFKGISYPPRGDVMLDSGDGELVWNKIEDALGYVVYEIAADGTETEAARVSECHYSADKLSGTVYYVKAYNVKDGQEYFTAPSNKVVISLPEVTEAKLESLAGDSAVISWDGITGCDEYRVYVDLGNGYKLYTSVKGTMAVIGGLKDAEFASVRVKGYVYSDDIVSFGKFSNQLYIKGSEKNRPQQEVFSFEDLLK
;
A
#
# COMPACT_ATOMS: atom_id res chain seq x y z
N MET A 1 39.96 65.18 15.11
CA MET A 1 40.81 65.20 16.31
C MET A 1 40.80 63.79 16.91
N LYS A 2 41.97 63.15 17.09
CA LYS A 2 42.27 61.88 17.79
C LYS A 2 41.22 60.73 17.81
N LEU A 3 41.52 59.58 17.18
CA LEU A 3 41.88 58.28 17.83
C LEU A 3 40.65 57.48 18.37
N LEU A 4 40.61 56.14 18.47
CA LEU A 4 41.25 54.99 17.79
C LEU A 4 40.53 53.71 18.28
N LYS A 5 40.47 52.64 17.47
CA LYS A 5 40.42 51.19 17.83
C LYS A 5 39.61 50.66 19.06
N THR A 6 38.67 49.75 18.73
CA THR A 6 38.56 48.34 19.20
C THR A 6 38.39 47.96 20.68
N ALA A 7 37.48 46.98 20.91
CA ALA A 7 37.65 45.75 21.71
C ALA A 7 36.86 45.52 23.03
N VAL A 8 35.93 44.54 22.97
CA VAL A 8 35.88 43.30 23.80
C VAL A 8 35.21 43.28 25.22
N SER A 9 34.29 42.28 25.35
CA SER A 9 33.89 41.43 26.52
C SER A 9 32.99 41.90 27.70
N ALA A 10 31.89 41.13 27.88
CA ALA A 10 31.56 40.27 29.05
C ALA A 10 30.66 40.71 30.26
N LEU A 11 29.60 39.89 30.47
CA LEU A 11 29.03 39.30 31.71
C LEU A 11 28.16 40.08 32.76
N VAL A 12 26.99 39.47 33.10
CA VAL A 12 26.46 39.09 34.45
C VAL A 12 25.32 39.87 35.21
N SER A 13 24.23 39.12 35.54
CA SER A 13 23.30 39.08 36.71
C SER A 13 22.23 40.14 37.14
N ALA A 14 20.96 39.70 37.14
CA ALA A 14 20.03 39.45 38.30
C ALA A 14 19.21 40.55 39.10
N VAL A 15 17.86 40.33 39.18
CA VAL A 15 16.94 40.30 40.39
C VAL A 15 16.02 41.50 40.86
N LEU A 16 14.67 41.26 40.77
CA LEU A 16 13.45 41.56 41.61
C LEU A 16 12.86 42.96 42.05
N CYS A 17 11.52 43.11 41.78
CA CYS A 17 10.36 43.59 42.64
C CYS A 17 9.82 45.06 42.84
N SER A 18 8.52 45.25 42.49
CA SER A 18 7.36 45.97 43.16
C SER A 18 7.13 47.53 43.23
N GLY A 19 5.90 48.01 42.91
CA GLY A 19 5.22 49.22 43.51
C GLY A 19 4.57 50.32 42.60
N ALA A 20 3.31 50.77 42.86
CA ALA A 20 2.42 51.61 41.99
C ALA A 20 2.31 53.16 42.27
N CYS A 21 1.76 53.98 41.31
CA CYS A 21 0.88 55.21 41.45
C CYS A 21 0.72 56.10 40.14
N ILE A 22 -0.16 57.13 40.12
CA ILE A 22 -0.82 57.78 38.91
C ILE A 22 -0.54 59.31 38.70
N ALA A 23 -0.46 59.81 37.44
CA ALA A 23 -1.12 61.05 36.88
C ALA A 23 -0.57 61.56 35.50
N ALA A 24 -1.41 62.20 34.66
CA ALA A 24 -1.16 62.62 33.26
C ALA A 24 -0.50 64.03 33.10
N SER A 25 -0.05 64.53 31.95
CA SER A 25 -0.15 64.17 30.50
C SER A 25 1.15 64.62 29.75
N ALA A 26 1.35 64.63 28.41
CA ALA A 26 0.52 64.49 27.19
C ALA A 26 1.36 64.02 25.96
N GLU A 27 0.79 64.13 24.74
CA GLU A 27 1.35 63.95 23.37
C GLU A 27 1.96 62.57 22.98
N SER A 28 1.14 61.80 22.25
CA SER A 28 1.41 61.17 20.92
C SER A 28 2.85 60.93 20.45
N ASP A 29 3.23 59.76 19.91
CA ASP A 29 2.48 58.55 19.51
C ASP A 29 3.40 57.31 19.50
N GLY A 30 2.84 56.10 19.53
CA GLY A 30 3.51 54.91 18.97
C GLY A 30 3.45 53.59 19.76
N GLU A 31 2.32 52.88 19.66
CA GLU A 31 2.24 51.40 19.49
C GLU A 31 2.74 50.45 20.61
N PHE A 32 3.07 51.02 21.78
CA PHE A 32 4.34 50.72 22.46
C PHE A 32 5.41 50.06 21.57
N ILE A 33 5.66 50.63 20.39
CA ILE A 33 7.06 50.68 20.00
C ILE A 33 7.72 51.40 21.17
N SER A 34 8.89 50.93 21.55
CA SER A 34 9.87 51.79 22.16
C SER A 34 10.26 52.87 21.13
N ALA A 35 9.36 53.83 20.87
CA ALA A 35 9.45 54.90 19.88
C ALA A 35 10.45 55.96 20.38
N GLY A 36 11.68 55.53 20.63
CA GLY A 36 12.53 56.10 21.67
C GLY A 36 12.56 55.30 22.99
N GLY A 37 12.73 53.98 22.93
CA GLY A 37 13.50 53.29 23.98
C GLY A 37 12.81 52.65 25.19
N ASN A 38 11.47 52.54 25.31
CA ASN A 38 10.82 51.60 26.26
C ASN A 38 9.48 50.98 25.80
N THR A 39 9.39 49.65 25.99
CA THR A 39 8.29 48.74 26.44
C THR A 39 6.79 49.13 26.33
N PHE A 40 5.90 48.16 26.00
CA PHE A 40 4.85 47.55 26.87
C PHE A 40 3.97 46.52 26.10
N GLU A 41 3.06 45.83 26.78
CA GLU A 41 2.28 44.63 26.36
C GLU A 41 0.84 44.72 26.94
N VAL A 42 -0.19 44.14 26.31
CA VAL A 42 -1.44 43.62 26.96
C VAL A 42 -2.42 42.95 25.95
N ARG A 43 -3.27 42.03 26.43
CA ARG A 43 -4.34 41.32 25.67
C ARG A 43 -5.77 41.78 26.04
N THR A 44 -6.69 41.65 25.07
CA THR A 44 -8.15 41.34 25.16
C THR A 44 -9.05 42.08 26.18
N VAL A 45 -10.14 42.70 25.68
CA VAL A 45 -11.48 42.66 26.33
C VAL A 45 -12.59 42.60 25.26
N ASP A 46 -13.76 42.16 25.73
CA ASP A 46 -15.04 41.75 25.14
C ASP A 46 -15.84 42.75 24.26
N THR A 47 -16.92 42.22 23.71
CA THR A 47 -18.01 42.78 22.88
C THR A 47 -18.95 43.74 23.61
N ALA A 48 -19.57 44.68 22.86
CA ALA A 48 -21.01 45.04 22.86
C ALA A 48 -21.28 46.43 22.24
N GLN A 49 -22.55 46.67 21.89
CA GLN A 49 -23.20 47.91 21.40
C GLN A 49 -23.03 48.28 19.92
N ASP A 50 -24.08 48.69 19.19
CA ASP A 50 -25.53 48.56 19.46
C ASP A 50 -26.29 48.61 18.11
N ALA A 51 -27.47 47.99 18.06
CA ALA A 51 -28.41 48.14 16.96
C ALA A 51 -29.34 49.35 17.17
N GLU A 52 -30.17 49.66 16.18
CA GLU A 52 -31.38 50.52 16.29
C GLU A 52 -31.18 52.02 16.62
N TYR A 53 -30.79 52.83 15.61
CA TYR A 53 -31.18 54.25 15.57
C TYR A 53 -31.27 54.86 14.15
N LEU A 54 -31.97 54.20 13.21
CA LEU A 54 -32.21 54.71 11.84
C LEU A 54 -33.69 54.77 11.44
N GLU A 55 -34.61 54.80 12.40
CA GLU A 55 -36.07 54.73 12.18
C GLU A 55 -36.77 56.11 12.24
N TYR A 56 -36.13 57.20 11.77
CA TYR A 56 -36.64 58.58 12.03
C TYR A 56 -36.78 59.52 10.80
N LYS A 57 -36.55 59.08 9.55
CA LYS A 57 -36.51 60.03 8.39
C LYS A 57 -37.21 59.60 7.10
N HIS A 58 -38.33 58.89 7.16
CA HIS A 58 -39.13 58.54 5.96
C HIS A 58 -40.32 59.50 5.69
N ASP A 59 -40.84 60.19 6.73
CA ASP A 59 -42.16 60.84 6.74
C ASP A 59 -42.35 62.15 5.92
N LEU A 60 -41.41 62.53 5.06
CA LEU A 60 -41.43 63.85 4.38
C LEU A 60 -41.59 63.83 2.86
N PHE A 61 -41.68 62.66 2.20
CA PHE A 61 -41.61 62.59 0.73
C PHE A 61 -42.95 62.41 -0.01
N VAL A 62 -44.03 62.01 0.68
CA VAL A 62 -45.23 61.44 0.04
C VAL A 62 -46.23 62.48 -0.51
N GLN A 63 -46.18 63.75 -0.11
CA GLN A 63 -47.23 64.74 -0.46
C GLN A 63 -47.13 65.39 -1.86
N ALA A 64 -46.20 65.00 -2.73
CA ALA A 64 -45.84 65.79 -3.92
C ALA A 64 -46.37 65.32 -5.29
N ALA A 65 -46.97 64.13 -5.42
CA ALA A 65 -47.00 63.40 -6.70
C ALA A 65 -48.38 63.11 -7.36
N THR A 66 -49.47 63.78 -6.96
CA THR A 66 -50.84 63.43 -7.42
C THR A 66 -51.57 64.53 -8.21
N GLY A 67 -51.14 64.80 -9.46
CA GLY A 67 -52.01 65.54 -10.40
C GLY A 67 -51.44 65.90 -11.77
N SER A 68 -51.86 65.17 -12.83
CA SER A 68 -52.34 65.68 -14.13
C SER A 68 -52.45 64.56 -15.19
N SER A 69 -53.62 64.41 -15.82
CA SER A 69 -53.88 63.58 -17.03
C SER A 69 -53.94 64.50 -18.27
N PRO A 70 -53.74 64.04 -19.53
CA PRO A 70 -54.89 63.59 -20.35
C PRO A 70 -54.60 62.59 -21.51
N ALA A 71 -55.67 61.97 -22.01
CA ALA A 71 -55.68 61.11 -23.21
C ALA A 71 -55.76 61.89 -24.55
N GLY A 72 -55.40 61.20 -25.65
CA GLY A 72 -55.99 61.46 -26.98
C GLY A 72 -55.14 62.15 -28.05
N ARG A 73 -54.38 61.34 -28.81
CA ARG A 73 -53.88 61.47 -30.21
C ARG A 73 -53.07 60.17 -30.44
N ILE A 74 -53.25 59.36 -31.48
CA ILE A 74 -53.07 59.62 -32.92
C ILE A 74 -54.00 58.68 -33.71
N LYS A 75 -54.41 59.06 -34.92
CA LYS A 75 -55.02 58.15 -35.90
C LYS A 75 -54.10 57.99 -37.11
N LYS A 76 -53.96 56.72 -37.53
CA LYS A 76 -53.59 56.24 -38.86
C LYS A 76 -52.10 56.20 -39.25
N ASP A 77 -51.83 55.21 -40.10
CA ASP A 77 -50.64 54.97 -40.92
C ASP A 77 -49.38 54.44 -40.20
N PHE A 78 -49.42 53.16 -39.80
CA PHE A 78 -48.24 52.30 -39.59
C PHE A 78 -48.52 50.86 -40.07
N PHE A 79 -48.15 50.57 -41.32
CA PHE A 79 -47.95 49.22 -41.85
C PHE A 79 -46.54 49.17 -42.46
N GLU A 80 -45.54 49.20 -41.59
CA GLU A 80 -44.17 48.76 -41.89
C GLU A 80 -43.78 47.71 -40.84
N TYR A 81 -43.33 46.54 -41.31
CA TYR A 81 -42.79 45.50 -40.45
C TYR A 81 -41.49 45.98 -39.78
N CYS A 82 -41.18 45.40 -38.61
CA CYS A 82 -39.97 45.61 -37.81
C CYS A 82 -39.89 46.94 -37.03
N SER A 83 -40.46 46.96 -35.82
CA SER A 83 -39.62 46.77 -34.61
C SER A 83 -40.46 46.93 -33.33
N TYR A 84 -40.81 45.81 -32.70
CA TYR A 84 -41.37 45.84 -31.34
C TYR A 84 -40.36 46.53 -30.41
N GLY A 85 -40.84 47.41 -29.53
CA GLY A 85 -40.03 48.06 -28.51
C GLY A 85 -38.87 48.97 -28.96
N SER A 86 -38.73 49.35 -30.23
CA SER A 86 -37.60 50.19 -30.69
C SER A 86 -37.58 51.61 -30.10
N TYR A 87 -38.70 52.06 -29.55
CA TYR A 87 -38.83 53.34 -28.83
C TYR A 87 -38.55 53.23 -27.32
N LEU A 88 -38.27 52.03 -26.81
CA LEU A 88 -38.03 51.81 -25.38
C LEU A 88 -36.61 52.23 -24.99
N THR A 89 -36.51 53.00 -23.91
CA THR A 89 -35.26 53.20 -23.18
C THR A 89 -35.18 52.15 -22.08
N HIS A 90 -34.25 51.21 -22.20
CA HIS A 90 -34.01 50.19 -21.18
C HIS A 90 -33.12 50.74 -20.07
N ASP A 91 -33.26 50.16 -18.87
CA ASP A 91 -32.36 50.40 -17.75
C ASP A 91 -30.92 49.97 -18.12
N SER A 92 -29.94 50.77 -17.70
CA SER A 92 -28.52 50.53 -17.95
C SER A 92 -28.02 49.21 -17.36
N ARG A 93 -28.72 48.61 -16.39
CA ARG A 93 -28.43 47.28 -15.85
C ARG A 93 -28.49 46.16 -16.89
N PHE A 94 -29.22 46.36 -17.99
CA PHE A 94 -29.39 45.40 -19.09
C PHE A 94 -28.53 45.75 -20.33
N ASN A 95 -27.58 46.68 -20.20
CA ASN A 95 -26.71 47.05 -21.30
C ASN A 95 -25.86 45.85 -21.77
N GLY A 96 -26.05 45.44 -23.02
CA GLY A 96 -25.32 44.33 -23.63
C GLY A 96 -25.95 42.95 -23.40
N MET A 97 -27.12 42.88 -22.75
CA MET A 97 -27.91 41.64 -22.69
C MET A 97 -28.77 41.49 -23.94
N ASP A 98 -28.99 40.23 -24.32
CA ASP A 98 -29.99 39.89 -25.32
C ASP A 98 -31.40 40.18 -24.78
N ARG A 99 -32.28 40.61 -25.67
CA ARG A 99 -33.63 41.07 -25.38
C ARG A 99 -34.59 40.41 -26.33
N ASP A 100 -35.49 39.63 -25.76
CA ASP A 100 -36.53 38.93 -26.50
C ASP A 100 -37.91 39.55 -26.23
N PHE A 101 -38.85 39.27 -27.11
CA PHE A 101 -40.26 39.63 -26.92
C PHE A 101 -41.07 38.43 -26.47
N CYS A 102 -42.00 38.68 -25.56
CA CYS A 102 -42.92 37.71 -25.00
C CYS A 102 -44.35 38.27 -25.06
N VAL A 103 -45.31 37.43 -25.43
CA VAL A 103 -46.75 37.76 -25.34
C VAL A 103 -47.38 37.02 -24.19
N ASP A 104 -48.35 37.65 -23.52
CA ASP A 104 -49.21 36.94 -22.59
C ASP A 104 -50.65 36.82 -23.12
N VAL A 105 -51.25 35.65 -22.92
CA VAL A 105 -52.52 35.28 -23.57
C VAL A 105 -53.42 34.45 -22.65
N SER A 106 -54.72 34.53 -22.93
CA SER A 106 -55.78 33.86 -22.18
C SER A 106 -56.92 33.47 -23.12
N MET A 107 -58.08 33.09 -22.58
CA MET A 107 -59.32 32.92 -23.35
C MET A 107 -59.70 34.13 -24.21
N TRP A 108 -59.28 35.35 -23.84
CA TRP A 108 -59.65 36.59 -24.53
C TRP A 108 -59.14 36.67 -25.97
N GLN A 109 -57.98 36.09 -26.27
CA GLN A 109 -57.38 36.04 -27.61
C GLN A 109 -58.05 34.98 -28.54
N SER A 110 -59.03 34.22 -28.04
CA SER A 110 -59.78 33.21 -28.79
C SER A 110 -58.90 32.08 -29.36
N TYR A 111 -58.75 32.00 -30.70
CA TYR A 111 -57.90 31.00 -31.37
C TYR A 111 -56.62 31.67 -31.86
N ILE A 112 -55.47 31.05 -31.59
CA ILE A 112 -54.15 31.57 -31.91
C ILE A 112 -53.43 30.66 -32.90
N ASP A 113 -52.95 31.21 -34.02
CA ASP A 113 -51.99 30.55 -34.90
C ASP A 113 -50.56 30.79 -34.39
N TRP A 114 -50.11 29.89 -33.53
CA TRP A 114 -48.78 29.92 -32.92
C TRP A 114 -47.62 29.85 -33.93
N LYS A 115 -47.84 29.38 -35.16
CA LYS A 115 -46.80 29.40 -36.19
C LYS A 115 -46.66 30.78 -36.82
N ALA A 116 -47.76 31.51 -36.99
CA ALA A 116 -47.73 32.90 -37.40
C ALA A 116 -47.13 33.82 -36.31
N VAL A 117 -47.41 33.54 -35.04
CA VAL A 117 -46.79 34.25 -33.89
C VAL A 117 -45.27 34.06 -33.93
N LYS A 118 -44.78 32.81 -34.03
CA LYS A 118 -43.35 32.53 -34.13
C LYS A 118 -42.71 33.13 -35.39
N ALA A 119 -43.40 33.10 -36.53
CA ALA A 119 -42.95 33.75 -37.76
C ALA A 119 -42.90 35.30 -37.66
N SER A 120 -43.59 35.90 -36.70
CA SER A 120 -43.54 37.33 -36.39
C SER A 120 -42.31 37.72 -35.55
N GLY A 121 -41.42 36.78 -35.21
CA GLY A 121 -40.25 37.01 -34.37
C GLY A 121 -40.54 37.01 -32.87
N ILE A 122 -41.63 36.36 -32.45
CA ILE A 122 -42.00 36.17 -31.04
C ILE A 122 -41.78 34.70 -30.69
N ASP A 123 -40.73 34.40 -29.94
CA ASP A 123 -40.39 33.03 -29.53
C ASP A 123 -40.98 32.63 -28.18
N ASN A 124 -41.46 33.60 -27.39
CA ASN A 124 -41.83 33.43 -25.98
C ASN A 124 -43.31 33.74 -25.72
N CYS A 125 -43.95 32.97 -24.83
CA CYS A 125 -45.31 33.30 -24.37
C CYS A 125 -45.60 32.86 -22.92
N ILE A 126 -46.41 33.65 -22.21
CA ILE A 126 -46.98 33.29 -20.91
C ILE A 126 -48.48 33.05 -21.08
N ILE A 127 -48.96 31.85 -20.75
CA ILE A 127 -50.37 31.46 -20.97
C ILE A 127 -51.10 31.47 -19.62
N ARG A 128 -52.26 32.13 -19.53
CA ARG A 128 -53.10 32.01 -18.32
C ARG A 128 -53.51 30.56 -18.13
N LEU A 129 -53.11 29.98 -17.00
CA LEU A 129 -53.49 28.64 -16.59
C LEU A 129 -54.87 28.66 -15.94
N GLY A 130 -55.07 29.59 -15.01
CA GLY A 130 -56.30 29.71 -14.27
C GLY A 130 -56.42 31.01 -13.51
N VAL A 131 -57.50 31.08 -12.75
CA VAL A 131 -57.97 32.25 -12.01
C VAL A 131 -58.62 31.78 -10.73
N ARG A 132 -58.38 32.48 -9.61
CA ARG A 132 -59.29 32.43 -8.46
C ARG A 132 -60.35 33.51 -8.62
N GLY A 133 -61.63 33.12 -8.59
CA GLY A 133 -62.74 34.04 -8.76
C GLY A 133 -62.77 35.13 -7.68
N TYR A 134 -62.98 36.38 -8.11
CA TYR A 134 -62.96 37.56 -7.25
C TYR A 134 -64.15 37.68 -6.28
N GLY A 135 -65.23 36.91 -6.52
CA GLY A 135 -66.37 36.82 -5.59
C GLY A 135 -66.02 36.11 -4.28
N SER A 136 -66.87 36.26 -3.26
CA SER A 136 -66.60 35.80 -1.88
C SER A 136 -66.20 34.31 -1.75
N ALA A 137 -66.69 33.46 -2.65
CA ALA A 137 -66.38 32.03 -2.67
C ALA A 137 -64.93 31.69 -3.04
N GLY A 138 -64.19 32.58 -3.73
CA GLY A 138 -62.79 32.33 -4.07
C GLY A 138 -62.55 31.06 -4.89
N THR A 139 -63.44 30.75 -5.84
CA THR A 139 -63.41 29.47 -6.59
C THR A 139 -62.26 29.42 -7.58
N LEU A 140 -61.48 28.33 -7.56
CA LEU A 140 -60.44 28.04 -8.57
C LEU A 140 -61.07 27.61 -9.90
N MET A 141 -60.65 28.23 -10.99
CA MET A 141 -61.14 28.00 -12.35
C MET A 141 -59.97 27.90 -13.33
N MET A 142 -60.05 26.94 -14.26
CA MET A 142 -59.14 26.84 -15.40
C MET A 142 -59.49 27.91 -16.43
N ASP A 143 -58.51 28.45 -17.15
CA ASP A 143 -58.81 29.25 -18.35
C ASP A 143 -59.34 28.34 -19.48
N ASP A 144 -60.45 28.73 -20.11
CA ASP A 144 -61.14 27.94 -21.16
C ASP A 144 -60.25 27.56 -22.34
N ARG A 145 -59.15 28.31 -22.59
CA ARG A 145 -58.19 28.05 -23.68
C ARG A 145 -56.86 27.46 -23.20
N TYR A 146 -56.59 27.33 -21.90
CA TYR A 146 -55.29 26.88 -21.38
C TYR A 146 -54.75 25.64 -22.10
N TYR A 147 -55.50 24.53 -22.09
CA TYR A 147 -55.07 23.26 -22.70
C TYR A 147 -54.96 23.31 -24.22
N GLU A 148 -55.64 24.24 -24.91
CA GLU A 148 -55.46 24.45 -26.36
C GLU A 148 -54.17 25.22 -26.61
N ASN A 149 -54.01 26.35 -25.91
CA ASN A 149 -52.86 27.25 -26.03
C ASN A 149 -51.55 26.54 -25.67
N ILE A 150 -51.43 25.89 -24.51
CA ILE A 150 -50.16 25.26 -24.08
C ILE A 150 -49.71 24.13 -25.04
N ARG A 151 -50.66 23.34 -25.55
CA ARG A 151 -50.34 22.28 -26.52
C ARG A 151 -49.92 22.86 -27.87
N ASN A 152 -50.65 23.85 -28.38
CA ASN A 152 -50.39 24.40 -29.70
C ASN A 152 -49.12 25.28 -29.72
N ALA A 153 -48.86 26.05 -28.65
CA ALA A 153 -47.63 26.82 -28.47
C ALA A 153 -46.40 25.90 -28.43
N LYS A 154 -46.42 24.85 -27.60
CA LYS A 154 -45.32 23.86 -27.55
C LYS A 154 -45.15 23.08 -28.85
N ALA A 155 -46.25 22.73 -29.53
CA ALA A 155 -46.20 22.09 -30.86
C ALA A 155 -45.65 23.01 -31.96
N ALA A 156 -45.72 24.34 -31.78
CA ALA A 156 -45.07 25.33 -32.64
C ALA A 156 -43.60 25.62 -32.24
N GLY A 157 -43.13 25.07 -31.12
CA GLY A 157 -41.77 25.30 -30.61
C GLY A 157 -41.61 26.66 -29.93
N MET A 158 -42.67 27.23 -29.35
CA MET A 158 -42.59 28.39 -28.46
C MET A 158 -41.93 28.01 -27.12
N ASN A 159 -41.19 28.94 -26.54
CA ASN A 159 -40.86 28.91 -25.11
C ASN A 159 -42.13 29.28 -24.33
N VAL A 160 -42.55 28.43 -23.40
CA VAL A 160 -43.82 28.60 -22.69
C VAL A 160 -43.60 28.74 -21.20
N GLY A 161 -44.18 29.79 -20.64
CA GLY A 161 -44.50 29.93 -19.21
C GLY A 161 -46.01 30.03 -19.03
N VAL A 162 -46.44 30.19 -17.78
CA VAL A 162 -47.86 30.34 -17.45
C VAL A 162 -48.06 31.37 -16.34
N TYR A 163 -49.27 31.92 -16.22
CA TYR A 163 -49.63 32.73 -15.05
C TYR A 163 -50.93 32.25 -14.42
N PHE A 164 -51.10 32.54 -13.12
CA PHE A 164 -52.32 32.29 -12.38
C PHE A 164 -52.81 33.58 -11.75
N TYR A 165 -53.96 34.08 -12.22
CA TYR A 165 -54.59 35.30 -11.71
C TYR A 165 -55.15 35.05 -10.31
N THR A 166 -54.48 35.59 -9.30
CA THR A 166 -54.83 35.34 -7.90
C THR A 166 -55.91 36.27 -7.40
N GLN A 167 -56.74 35.72 -6.53
CA GLN A 167 -57.58 36.47 -5.61
C GLN A 167 -57.48 35.86 -4.21
N ALA A 168 -56.34 35.20 -3.89
CA ALA A 168 -56.09 34.60 -2.60
C ALA A 168 -56.08 35.65 -1.48
N ILE A 169 -56.66 35.29 -0.33
CA ILE A 169 -56.68 36.13 0.87
C ILE A 169 -55.95 35.47 2.04
N THR A 170 -55.36 34.28 1.83
CA THR A 170 -54.53 33.58 2.81
C THR A 170 -53.37 32.84 2.14
N VAL A 171 -52.28 32.63 2.88
CA VAL A 171 -51.12 31.81 2.47
C VAL A 171 -51.52 30.39 2.07
N ALA A 172 -52.58 29.84 2.68
CA ALA A 172 -53.11 28.52 2.31
C ALA A 172 -53.76 28.53 0.93
N GLU A 173 -54.51 29.57 0.58
CA GLU A 173 -55.12 29.75 -0.74
C GLU A 173 -54.07 30.02 -1.83
N ALA A 174 -53.00 30.78 -1.55
CA ALA A 174 -51.90 30.96 -2.49
C ALA A 174 -51.15 29.64 -2.78
N ARG A 175 -50.99 28.77 -1.77
CA ARG A 175 -50.45 27.41 -1.95
C ARG A 175 -51.42 26.49 -2.70
N GLU A 176 -52.73 26.64 -2.49
CA GLU A 176 -53.76 25.91 -3.23
C GLU A 176 -53.75 26.28 -4.73
N GLU A 177 -53.52 27.55 -5.06
CA GLU A 177 -53.34 28.02 -6.44
C GLU A 177 -52.06 27.44 -7.09
N ALA A 178 -50.95 27.40 -6.35
CA ALA A 178 -49.72 26.75 -6.80
C ALA A 178 -49.89 25.24 -7.01
N ASP A 179 -50.61 24.55 -6.11
CA ASP A 179 -50.95 23.12 -6.24
C ASP A 179 -51.85 22.86 -7.45
N TYR A 180 -52.79 23.78 -7.74
CA TYR A 180 -53.64 23.74 -8.94
C TYR A 180 -52.81 23.88 -10.23
N CYS A 181 -51.88 24.83 -10.27
CA CYS A 181 -50.93 24.99 -11.37
C CYS A 181 -50.09 23.72 -11.58
N ALA A 182 -49.47 23.20 -10.52
CA ALA A 182 -48.63 22.00 -10.60
C ALA A 182 -49.41 20.75 -11.07
N ALA A 183 -50.68 20.62 -10.67
CA ALA A 183 -51.56 19.54 -11.14
C ALA A 183 -51.88 19.67 -12.64
N ALA A 184 -52.15 20.89 -13.13
CA ALA A 184 -52.46 21.16 -14.54
C ALA A 184 -51.24 21.13 -15.47
N LEU A 185 -50.05 21.41 -14.94
CA LEU A 185 -48.76 21.33 -15.64
C LEU A 185 -48.20 19.90 -15.74
N LYS A 186 -48.80 18.92 -15.05
CA LYS A 186 -48.30 17.55 -15.02
C LYS A 186 -48.16 16.93 -16.42
N GLY A 187 -46.90 16.78 -16.86
CA GLY A 187 -46.55 16.26 -18.18
C GLY A 187 -45.98 17.31 -19.15
N TYR A 188 -45.93 18.58 -18.75
CA TYR A 188 -45.25 19.66 -19.46
C TYR A 188 -43.98 20.08 -18.72
N SER A 189 -42.85 20.20 -19.41
CA SER A 189 -41.77 21.10 -19.00
C SER A 189 -42.17 22.55 -19.35
N LEU A 190 -41.69 23.53 -18.61
CA LEU A 190 -41.79 24.95 -19.00
C LEU A 190 -40.40 25.52 -19.23
N GLU A 191 -40.29 26.43 -20.21
CA GLU A 191 -39.07 27.14 -20.54
C GLU A 191 -39.03 28.52 -19.86
N LEU A 192 -40.19 29.03 -19.41
CA LEU A 192 -40.37 30.28 -18.69
C LEU A 192 -41.17 30.03 -17.38
N PRO A 193 -41.16 30.96 -16.41
CA PRO A 193 -41.75 30.72 -15.09
C PRO A 193 -43.26 30.49 -15.05
N VAL A 194 -43.71 29.96 -13.91
CA VAL A 194 -45.09 30.09 -13.42
C VAL A 194 -45.19 31.39 -12.63
N TYR A 195 -45.93 32.37 -13.17
CA TYR A 195 -46.13 33.67 -12.54
C TYR A 195 -47.36 33.70 -11.63
N PHE A 196 -47.18 34.22 -10.41
CA PHE A 196 -48.25 34.66 -9.54
C PHE A 196 -48.69 36.04 -9.99
N ASP A 197 -49.86 36.12 -10.62
CA ASP A 197 -50.43 37.37 -11.12
C ASP A 197 -51.31 37.97 -10.01
N ILE A 198 -50.76 39.00 -9.34
CA ILE A 198 -51.39 39.67 -8.19
C ILE A 198 -51.71 41.13 -8.51
N GLU A 199 -52.99 41.39 -8.74
CA GLU A 199 -53.51 42.73 -8.99
C GLU A 199 -54.93 42.93 -8.45
N SER A 200 -55.39 44.18 -8.45
CA SER A 200 -56.78 44.54 -8.13
C SER A 200 -57.69 44.24 -9.33
N VAL A 201 -58.99 44.11 -9.10
CA VAL A 201 -59.96 43.95 -10.20
C VAL A 201 -60.23 45.31 -10.85
N ASP A 202 -60.08 45.41 -12.18
CA ASP A 202 -60.20 46.69 -12.93
C ASP A 202 -61.56 47.41 -12.81
N TYR A 203 -62.65 46.63 -12.69
CA TYR A 203 -64.03 47.13 -12.84
C TYR A 203 -64.94 46.88 -11.63
N ASP A 204 -64.42 46.26 -10.57
CA ASP A 204 -65.17 45.87 -9.37
C ASP A 204 -64.20 45.81 -8.16
N TYR A 205 -64.70 45.56 -6.94
CA TYR A 205 -63.86 45.33 -5.77
C TYR A 205 -63.73 43.83 -5.48
N GLY A 206 -62.56 43.26 -5.78
CA GLY A 206 -62.31 41.83 -5.58
C GLY A 206 -62.22 41.43 -4.11
N ARG A 207 -62.32 40.12 -3.82
CA ARG A 207 -62.11 39.58 -2.47
C ARG A 207 -60.70 39.91 -1.92
N LEU A 208 -59.69 40.01 -2.80
CA LEU A 208 -58.33 40.41 -2.43
C LEU A 208 -58.28 41.85 -1.90
N ASP A 209 -58.94 42.78 -2.60
CA ASP A 209 -59.02 44.19 -2.18
C ASP A 209 -59.83 44.36 -0.88
N ASN A 210 -60.92 43.61 -0.75
CA ASN A 210 -61.81 43.64 0.42
C ASN A 210 -61.27 42.91 1.67
N ALA A 211 -60.22 42.08 1.54
CA ALA A 211 -59.70 41.28 2.65
C ALA A 211 -58.95 42.06 3.73
N GLY A 212 -58.60 43.33 3.47
CA GLY A 212 -57.88 44.17 4.44
C GLY A 212 -56.46 43.69 4.75
N LEU A 213 -55.83 42.96 3.82
CA LEU A 213 -54.48 42.43 4.01
C LEU A 213 -53.44 43.56 4.09
N SER A 214 -52.55 43.46 5.08
CA SER A 214 -51.36 44.30 5.17
C SER A 214 -50.37 44.03 4.03
N TYR A 215 -49.49 45.00 3.77
CA TYR A 215 -48.36 44.89 2.84
C TYR A 215 -47.58 43.59 3.03
N LYS A 216 -47.20 43.26 4.27
CA LYS A 216 -46.50 42.00 4.57
C LYS A 216 -47.35 40.77 4.23
N GLN A 217 -48.63 40.75 4.56
CA GLN A 217 -49.49 39.60 4.24
C GLN A 217 -49.62 39.39 2.73
N LYS A 218 -49.73 40.45 1.93
CA LYS A 218 -49.74 40.37 0.46
C LYS A 218 -48.40 39.85 -0.08
N THR A 219 -47.27 40.31 0.46
CA THR A 219 -45.93 39.76 0.16
C THR A 219 -45.82 38.27 0.54
N ASP A 220 -46.37 37.88 1.69
CA ASP A 220 -46.36 36.49 2.16
C ASP A 220 -47.19 35.57 1.23
N LEU A 221 -48.25 36.07 0.57
CA LEU A 221 -48.96 35.32 -0.48
C LEU A 221 -48.04 35.02 -1.68
N CYS A 222 -47.31 36.05 -2.12
CA CYS A 222 -46.40 35.99 -3.26
C CYS A 222 -45.31 34.93 -3.03
N SER A 223 -44.58 35.03 -1.90
CA SER A 223 -43.60 34.01 -1.51
C SER A 223 -44.21 32.62 -1.36
N ALA A 224 -45.39 32.50 -0.74
CA ALA A 224 -46.02 31.21 -0.50
C ALA A 224 -46.45 30.47 -1.78
N PHE A 225 -46.84 31.20 -2.83
CA PHE A 225 -47.08 30.61 -4.15
C PHE A 225 -45.75 30.21 -4.81
N CYS A 226 -44.77 31.12 -4.84
CA CYS A 226 -43.49 30.92 -5.51
C CYS A 226 -42.68 29.73 -4.92
N ASP A 227 -42.47 29.72 -3.60
CA ASP A 227 -41.81 28.60 -2.90
C ASP A 227 -42.48 27.26 -3.21
N ARG A 228 -43.82 27.28 -3.37
CA ARG A 228 -44.61 26.08 -3.61
C ARG A 228 -44.45 25.57 -5.04
N ILE A 229 -44.47 26.47 -6.03
CA ILE A 229 -44.12 26.15 -7.43
C ILE A 229 -42.70 25.59 -7.54
N GLU A 230 -41.72 26.20 -6.87
CA GLU A 230 -40.33 25.73 -6.91
C GLU A 230 -40.15 24.36 -6.24
N SER A 231 -40.96 24.04 -5.21
CA SER A 231 -41.00 22.69 -4.63
C SER A 231 -41.47 21.60 -5.60
N TYR A 232 -42.12 21.97 -6.72
CA TYR A 232 -42.49 21.07 -7.82
C TYR A 232 -41.47 21.06 -8.97
N GLY A 233 -40.37 21.83 -8.88
CA GLY A 233 -39.28 21.87 -9.87
C GLY A 233 -39.52 22.82 -11.04
N TYR A 234 -40.53 23.69 -10.98
CA TYR A 234 -40.74 24.76 -11.95
C TYR A 234 -40.10 26.07 -11.46
N GLN A 235 -39.65 26.93 -12.38
CA GLN A 235 -39.29 28.30 -12.03
C GLN A 235 -40.55 29.09 -11.60
N SER A 236 -40.42 29.95 -10.60
CA SER A 236 -41.49 30.83 -10.15
C SER A 236 -41.19 32.30 -10.41
N GLY A 237 -42.25 33.12 -10.44
CA GLY A 237 -42.12 34.56 -10.48
C GLY A 237 -43.38 35.29 -10.03
N ILE A 238 -43.26 36.60 -9.84
CA ILE A 238 -44.36 37.51 -9.53
C ILE A 238 -44.65 38.38 -10.74
N TYR A 239 -45.91 38.42 -11.17
CA TYR A 239 -46.43 39.46 -12.04
C TYR A 239 -47.24 40.44 -11.22
N ALA A 240 -46.96 41.71 -11.40
CA ALA A 240 -47.73 42.81 -10.83
C ALA A 240 -47.40 44.11 -11.57
N ASN A 241 -48.34 45.04 -11.57
CA ASN A 241 -48.06 46.39 -12.05
C ASN A 241 -47.10 47.15 -11.10
N LEU A 242 -46.43 48.16 -11.64
CA LEU A 242 -45.40 48.95 -10.94
C LEU A 242 -45.89 49.53 -9.60
N TYR A 243 -47.18 49.89 -9.49
CA TYR A 243 -47.75 50.38 -8.24
C TYR A 243 -47.84 49.27 -7.19
N TRP A 244 -48.29 48.07 -7.56
CA TRP A 244 -48.31 46.93 -6.65
C TRP A 244 -46.89 46.59 -6.14
N LEU A 245 -45.92 46.45 -7.05
CA LEU A 245 -44.52 46.12 -6.73
C LEU A 245 -43.77 47.18 -5.90
N THR A 246 -44.26 48.42 -5.89
CA THR A 246 -43.62 49.54 -5.17
C THR A 246 -44.37 49.92 -3.89
N CYS A 247 -45.68 49.65 -3.79
CA CYS A 247 -46.55 50.20 -2.74
C CYS A 247 -47.45 49.19 -2.02
N LEU A 248 -47.72 48.00 -2.59
CA LEU A 248 -48.66 47.03 -2.01
C LEU A 248 -48.02 45.69 -1.63
N ILE A 249 -46.88 45.34 -2.23
CA ILE A 249 -46.03 44.19 -1.91
C ILE A 249 -44.55 44.60 -1.93
N ASP A 250 -43.70 43.81 -1.27
CA ASP A 250 -42.25 44.00 -1.23
C ASP A 250 -41.59 43.45 -2.50
N GLY A 251 -41.86 44.12 -3.63
CA GLY A 251 -41.28 43.79 -4.93
C GLY A 251 -39.75 43.69 -4.92
N PRO A 252 -38.99 44.59 -4.27
CA PRO A 252 -37.55 44.48 -4.16
C PRO A 252 -37.08 43.20 -3.46
N SER A 253 -37.69 42.81 -2.34
CA SER A 253 -37.36 41.57 -1.61
C SER A 253 -37.79 40.31 -2.35
N LEU A 254 -38.98 40.33 -2.97
CA LEU A 254 -39.47 39.22 -3.81
C LEU A 254 -38.55 38.98 -5.01
N GLY A 255 -38.13 40.05 -5.69
CA GLY A 255 -37.23 39.99 -6.85
C GLY A 255 -35.79 39.57 -6.53
N MET A 256 -35.40 39.42 -5.25
CA MET A 256 -34.13 38.76 -4.89
C MET A 256 -34.20 37.23 -5.00
N ASN A 257 -35.41 36.68 -4.88
CA ASN A 257 -35.63 35.23 -4.76
C ASN A 257 -36.29 34.64 -6.01
N TYR A 258 -37.26 35.35 -6.59
CA TYR A 258 -38.10 34.88 -7.70
C TYR A 258 -37.98 35.78 -8.93
N LYS A 259 -38.39 35.29 -10.10
CA LYS A 259 -38.51 36.15 -11.30
C LYS A 259 -39.54 37.25 -11.08
N THR A 260 -39.38 38.40 -11.71
CA THR A 260 -40.28 39.55 -11.54
C THR A 260 -40.64 40.13 -12.90
N TRP A 261 -41.92 40.07 -13.21
CA TRP A 261 -42.55 40.56 -14.42
C TRP A 261 -43.34 41.83 -14.09
N VAL A 262 -42.81 42.97 -14.50
CA VAL A 262 -43.34 44.30 -14.16
C VAL A 262 -44.32 44.76 -15.25
N ALA A 263 -45.56 45.08 -14.90
CA ALA A 263 -46.45 45.80 -15.81
C ALA A 263 -46.33 47.33 -15.64
N ALA A 264 -45.92 48.01 -16.71
CA ALA A 264 -45.83 49.47 -16.75
C ALA A 264 -45.85 49.97 -18.20
N TYR A 265 -46.99 50.49 -18.68
CA TYR A 265 -47.16 50.96 -20.06
C TYR A 265 -46.46 52.31 -20.32
N LEU A 266 -45.14 52.28 -20.36
CA LEU A 266 -44.23 53.43 -20.44
C LEU A 266 -43.20 53.24 -21.57
N SER A 267 -42.50 54.31 -21.95
CA SER A 267 -41.33 54.24 -22.85
C SER A 267 -39.99 54.01 -22.12
N SER A 268 -40.01 54.00 -20.79
CA SER A 268 -38.85 53.73 -19.91
C SER A 268 -39.35 53.28 -18.54
N LEU A 269 -38.74 52.25 -17.95
CA LEU A 269 -39.10 51.74 -16.64
C LEU A 269 -38.08 52.13 -15.56
N ASP A 270 -38.49 53.01 -14.66
CA ASP A 270 -37.77 53.32 -13.42
C ASP A 270 -38.37 52.50 -12.27
N TYR A 271 -37.83 51.29 -12.07
CA TYR A 271 -38.20 50.39 -10.98
C TYR A 271 -36.93 49.94 -10.27
N GLY A 272 -36.71 50.41 -9.04
CA GLY A 272 -35.50 50.10 -8.26
C GLY A 272 -35.39 48.64 -7.80
N GLY A 273 -36.48 47.87 -7.85
CA GLY A 273 -36.46 46.44 -7.60
C GLY A 273 -35.87 45.64 -8.77
N SER A 274 -35.61 44.36 -8.53
CA SER A 274 -35.12 43.45 -9.56
C SER A 274 -36.23 43.03 -10.51
N TYR A 275 -35.93 42.90 -11.80
CA TYR A 275 -36.86 42.38 -12.80
C TYR A 275 -36.12 41.78 -13.99
N ASP A 276 -36.78 40.85 -14.67
CA ASP A 276 -36.30 40.14 -15.86
C ASP A 276 -37.32 40.15 -17.01
N MET A 277 -38.56 40.59 -16.76
CA MET A 277 -39.53 40.88 -17.81
C MET A 277 -40.30 42.18 -17.54
N TRP A 278 -40.58 42.96 -18.58
CA TRP A 278 -41.34 44.21 -18.50
C TRP A 278 -42.44 44.24 -19.57
N GLN A 279 -43.70 44.18 -19.14
CA GLN A 279 -44.88 44.42 -19.98
C GLN A 279 -45.02 45.93 -20.22
N TYR A 280 -44.76 46.36 -21.46
CA TYR A 280 -44.67 47.77 -21.82
C TYR A 280 -45.85 48.26 -22.67
N SER A 281 -46.71 47.35 -23.15
CA SER A 281 -47.90 47.70 -23.93
C SER A 281 -48.93 46.57 -23.97
N SER A 282 -50.22 46.93 -23.91
CA SER A 282 -51.37 46.05 -24.17
C SER A 282 -51.94 46.14 -25.59
N GLN A 283 -51.22 46.83 -26.47
CA GLN A 283 -51.71 47.28 -27.78
C GLN A 283 -50.89 46.72 -28.95
N ALA A 284 -50.20 45.58 -28.76
CA ALA A 284 -49.48 44.94 -29.84
C ALA A 284 -50.44 44.26 -30.82
N TYR A 285 -50.10 44.32 -32.11
CA TYR A 285 -50.74 43.57 -33.17
C TYR A 285 -49.72 42.57 -33.71
N ILE A 286 -50.03 41.27 -33.64
CA ILE A 286 -49.11 40.17 -33.96
C ILE A 286 -49.86 39.18 -34.85
N ASP A 287 -49.25 38.81 -35.99
CA ASP A 287 -49.89 37.90 -36.93
C ASP A 287 -50.14 36.54 -36.26
N GLY A 288 -51.37 36.04 -36.37
CA GLY A 288 -51.82 34.82 -35.69
C GLY A 288 -52.63 35.04 -34.41
N ILE A 289 -52.66 36.26 -33.85
CA ILE A 289 -53.51 36.62 -32.71
C ILE A 289 -54.60 37.59 -33.19
N TYR A 290 -55.85 37.37 -32.79
CA TYR A 290 -56.96 38.26 -33.17
C TYR A 290 -57.10 39.43 -32.20
N GLY A 291 -56.97 40.65 -32.71
CA GLY A 291 -57.10 41.89 -31.94
C GLY A 291 -55.76 42.32 -31.33
N ASN A 292 -55.84 43.06 -30.22
CA ASN A 292 -54.67 43.52 -29.50
C ASN A 292 -54.24 42.47 -28.47
N VAL A 293 -52.95 42.39 -28.21
CA VAL A 293 -52.35 41.53 -27.19
C VAL A 293 -51.29 42.29 -26.40
N ASP A 294 -51.10 41.84 -25.17
CA ASP A 294 -50.05 42.29 -24.29
C ASP A 294 -48.67 41.82 -24.78
N ILE A 295 -47.69 42.73 -24.72
CA ILE A 295 -46.32 42.48 -25.12
C ILE A 295 -45.34 42.95 -24.04
N SER A 296 -44.41 42.07 -23.75
CA SER A 296 -43.32 42.27 -22.81
C SER A 296 -41.98 42.18 -23.51
N VAL A 297 -40.99 42.93 -23.01
CA VAL A 297 -39.58 42.66 -23.26
C VAL A 297 -39.03 41.81 -22.12
N MET A 298 -38.40 40.70 -22.47
CA MET A 298 -37.60 39.87 -21.55
C MET A 298 -36.14 40.25 -21.70
N TYR A 299 -35.39 40.13 -20.60
CA TYR A 299 -33.95 40.28 -20.58
C TYR A 299 -33.33 38.93 -20.26
N ASP A 300 -32.35 38.49 -21.06
CA ASP A 300 -31.61 37.27 -20.71
C ASP A 300 -30.67 37.57 -19.53
N VAL A 301 -31.10 37.12 -18.35
CA VAL A 301 -30.45 37.37 -17.05
C VAL A 301 -29.61 36.18 -16.57
N ASP A 302 -28.91 35.49 -17.48
CA ASP A 302 -27.77 34.67 -17.04
C ASP A 302 -26.56 35.55 -16.71
N TYR A 303 -26.50 35.98 -15.44
CA TYR A 303 -25.36 36.74 -14.92
C TYR A 303 -24.11 35.87 -14.71
N SER A 304 -24.16 34.55 -14.91
CA SER A 304 -23.05 33.63 -14.59
C SER A 304 -21.77 33.96 -15.39
N PRO A 305 -20.59 34.10 -14.74
CA PRO A 305 -19.35 34.34 -15.47
C PRO A 305 -18.99 33.19 -16.42
N ALA A 306 -19.16 33.38 -17.73
CA ALA A 306 -18.92 32.35 -18.75
C ALA A 306 -17.44 31.90 -18.90
N THR A 307 -16.50 32.52 -18.17
CA THR A 307 -15.07 32.19 -18.31
C THR A 307 -14.74 30.88 -17.59
N LYS A 308 -14.27 29.89 -18.35
CA LYS A 308 -13.72 28.65 -17.77
C LYS A 308 -12.47 28.94 -16.93
N LEU A 309 -12.50 28.51 -15.67
CA LEU A 309 -11.37 28.61 -14.74
C LEU A 309 -10.43 27.41 -14.87
N ASN A 310 -9.13 27.68 -14.79
CA ASN A 310 -8.06 26.69 -14.73
C ASN A 310 -7.34 26.92 -13.41
N ALA A 311 -7.68 26.12 -12.39
CA ALA A 311 -7.07 26.21 -11.08
C ALA A 311 -5.78 25.36 -11.03
N SER A 312 -4.78 25.85 -10.30
CA SER A 312 -3.53 25.14 -10.00
C SER A 312 -3.06 25.45 -8.58
N LEU A 313 -2.26 24.57 -8.00
CA LEU A 313 -1.69 24.75 -6.67
C LEU A 313 -0.18 24.96 -6.75
N ASN A 314 0.32 25.93 -5.99
CA ASN A 314 1.74 26.08 -5.70
C ASN A 314 1.90 26.24 -4.18
N SER A 315 2.60 25.30 -3.54
CA SER A 315 2.62 25.17 -2.07
C SER A 315 1.21 25.11 -1.50
N SER A 316 0.80 26.04 -0.63
CA SER A 316 -0.57 26.18 -0.10
C SER A 316 -1.44 27.18 -0.88
N THR A 317 -0.94 27.81 -1.95
CA THR A 317 -1.68 28.85 -2.68
C THR A 317 -2.37 28.27 -3.92
N LEU A 318 -3.69 28.12 -3.85
CA LEU A 318 -4.53 27.82 -5.01
C LEU A 318 -4.65 29.09 -5.87
N SER A 319 -4.45 29.01 -7.19
CA SER A 319 -4.47 30.15 -8.12
C SER A 319 -5.19 29.80 -9.42
N TRP A 320 -5.80 30.78 -10.08
CA TRP A 320 -6.54 30.58 -11.33
C TRP A 320 -6.47 31.80 -12.27
N ASN A 321 -6.95 31.65 -13.52
CA ASN A 321 -7.09 32.78 -14.44
C ASN A 321 -8.27 33.68 -14.06
N LYS A 322 -8.15 35.00 -14.27
CA LYS A 322 -9.25 35.94 -14.09
C LYS A 322 -10.44 35.58 -14.99
N ALA A 323 -11.64 35.52 -14.42
CA ALA A 323 -12.89 35.50 -15.17
C ALA A 323 -13.28 36.91 -15.61
N SER A 324 -13.70 37.06 -16.87
CA SER A 324 -14.16 38.35 -17.39
C SER A 324 -15.50 38.72 -16.75
N GLY A 325 -15.60 39.95 -16.26
CA GLY A 325 -16.81 40.47 -15.62
C GLY A 325 -17.21 39.79 -14.31
N ALA A 326 -16.35 39.00 -13.68
CA ALA A 326 -16.63 38.32 -12.40
C ALA A 326 -16.53 39.28 -11.19
N ASP A 327 -17.58 39.30 -10.36
CA ASP A 327 -17.60 40.03 -9.07
C ASP A 327 -16.75 39.34 -7.98
N GLY A 328 -16.59 38.02 -8.07
CA GLY A 328 -15.74 37.27 -7.16
C GLY A 328 -15.65 35.78 -7.48
N TYR A 329 -15.05 35.03 -6.56
CA TYR A 329 -14.83 33.60 -6.68
C TYR A 329 -15.11 32.92 -5.34
N SER A 330 -15.73 31.74 -5.39
CA SER A 330 -15.91 30.85 -4.25
C SER A 330 -15.00 29.64 -4.40
N VAL A 331 -14.24 29.33 -3.34
CA VAL A 331 -13.29 28.22 -3.26
C VAL A 331 -13.92 27.11 -2.43
N TYR A 332 -13.95 25.90 -2.98
CA TYR A 332 -14.56 24.73 -2.37
C TYR A 332 -13.52 23.65 -2.08
N GLY A 333 -13.71 22.94 -0.97
CA GLY A 333 -12.89 21.81 -0.54
C GLY A 333 -13.71 20.52 -0.46
N SER A 334 -13.05 19.37 -0.62
CA SER A 334 -13.62 18.05 -0.32
C SER A 334 -12.58 17.17 0.37
N VAL A 335 -12.99 16.50 1.45
CA VAL A 335 -12.17 15.49 2.15
C VAL A 335 -12.32 14.12 1.48
N ASN A 336 -13.58 13.71 1.22
CA ASN A 336 -13.94 12.36 0.76
C ASN A 336 -14.14 12.24 -0.77
N GLY A 337 -14.01 13.34 -1.51
CA GLY A 337 -14.16 13.40 -2.97
C GLY A 337 -15.59 13.45 -3.51
N ASN A 338 -16.60 13.09 -2.71
CA ASN A 338 -18.02 13.15 -3.09
C ASN A 338 -18.71 14.43 -2.60
N ASP A 339 -18.49 14.80 -1.33
CA ASP A 339 -19.11 15.96 -0.70
C ASP A 339 -18.16 17.16 -0.70
N SER A 340 -18.61 18.31 -1.18
CA SER A 340 -17.85 19.56 -1.21
C SER A 340 -18.44 20.62 -0.28
N TYR A 341 -17.60 21.32 0.47
CA TYR A 341 -17.97 22.46 1.32
C TYR A 341 -17.29 23.74 0.85
N LEU A 342 -17.92 24.89 1.11
CA LEU A 342 -17.31 26.21 0.85
C LEU A 342 -16.19 26.46 1.87
N ILE A 343 -14.98 26.72 1.39
CA ILE A 343 -13.84 27.16 2.22
C ILE A 343 -13.92 28.67 2.45
N GLY A 344 -14.26 29.42 1.41
CA GLY A 344 -14.42 30.86 1.48
C GLY A 344 -14.51 31.53 0.11
N ASP A 345 -14.70 32.84 0.14
CA ASP A 345 -14.78 33.69 -1.06
C ASP A 345 -13.59 34.64 -1.15
N CYS A 346 -13.19 34.99 -2.37
CA CYS A 346 -12.26 36.09 -2.59
C CYS A 346 -12.56 36.86 -3.90
N ALA A 347 -12.12 38.13 -3.94
CA ALA A 347 -12.18 38.96 -5.15
C ALA A 347 -10.91 38.81 -6.04
N GLY A 348 -9.83 38.25 -5.47
CA GLY A 348 -8.59 37.97 -6.17
C GLY A 348 -8.64 36.67 -6.98
N THR A 349 -7.57 36.37 -7.71
CA THR A 349 -7.45 35.13 -8.52
C THR A 349 -6.59 34.06 -7.83
N SER A 350 -6.55 34.09 -6.50
CA SER A 350 -5.87 33.12 -5.66
C SER A 350 -6.47 33.07 -4.24
N TYR A 351 -6.19 31.98 -3.54
CA TYR A 351 -6.60 31.73 -2.16
C TYR A 351 -5.54 30.87 -1.46
N ASP A 352 -5.17 31.23 -0.22
CA ASP A 352 -4.32 30.37 0.60
C ASP A 352 -5.17 29.32 1.30
N ILE A 353 -4.93 28.05 0.99
CA ILE A 353 -5.61 26.89 1.58
C ILE A 353 -4.76 26.24 2.68
N SER A 354 -3.82 26.99 3.27
CA SER A 354 -3.08 26.55 4.45
C SER A 354 -4.02 26.15 5.59
N GLY A 355 -3.71 25.04 6.26
CA GLY A 355 -4.51 24.49 7.36
C GLY A 355 -5.85 23.85 6.98
N GLN A 356 -6.20 23.73 5.70
CA GLN A 356 -7.41 23.03 5.25
C GLN A 356 -7.20 21.50 5.23
N GLU A 357 -8.20 20.73 5.68
CA GLU A 357 -8.17 19.26 5.71
C GLU A 357 -8.60 18.61 4.38
N ALA A 358 -9.09 19.40 3.42
CA ALA A 358 -9.54 18.90 2.12
C ALA A 358 -8.38 18.30 1.29
N SER A 359 -8.67 17.19 0.61
CA SER A 359 -7.77 16.53 -0.36
C SER A 359 -8.03 16.99 -1.79
N ARG A 360 -9.16 17.66 -2.05
CA ARG A 360 -9.53 18.21 -3.36
C ARG A 360 -10.08 19.61 -3.26
N TYR A 361 -9.79 20.42 -4.27
CA TYR A 361 -10.20 21.82 -4.34
C TYR A 361 -10.74 22.14 -5.74
N TYR A 362 -11.76 22.99 -5.80
CA TYR A 362 -12.16 23.64 -7.05
C TYR A 362 -12.64 25.08 -6.77
N VAL A 363 -12.73 25.87 -7.83
CA VAL A 363 -13.14 27.28 -7.75
C VAL A 363 -14.27 27.53 -8.73
N ALA A 364 -15.25 28.34 -8.34
CA ALA A 364 -16.28 28.86 -9.23
C ALA A 364 -16.29 30.39 -9.17
N ALA A 365 -16.23 31.05 -10.32
CA ALA A 365 -16.47 32.48 -10.42
C ALA A 365 -17.97 32.76 -10.25
N TYR A 366 -18.32 33.87 -9.62
CA TYR A 366 -19.70 34.32 -9.51
C TYR A 366 -19.87 35.78 -9.89
N ASN A 367 -21.09 36.13 -10.28
CA ASN A 367 -21.62 37.49 -10.28
C ASN A 367 -22.77 37.64 -9.31
N TYR A 368 -22.94 38.85 -8.80
CA TYR A 368 -24.09 39.25 -8.02
C TYR A 368 -25.14 39.89 -8.92
N PHE A 369 -26.32 39.31 -8.94
CA PHE A 369 -27.52 39.98 -9.41
C PHE A 369 -28.64 39.75 -8.41
N SER A 370 -29.38 40.80 -8.07
CA SER A 370 -30.53 40.71 -7.17
C SER A 370 -30.22 40.06 -5.81
N GLY A 371 -29.01 40.26 -5.28
CA GLY A 371 -28.55 39.63 -4.03
C GLY A 371 -28.23 38.12 -4.12
N LYS A 372 -28.48 37.50 -5.27
CA LYS A 372 -28.17 36.09 -5.57
C LYS A 372 -26.84 36.00 -6.31
N ARG A 373 -26.08 34.93 -6.05
CA ARG A 373 -24.85 34.61 -6.79
C ARG A 373 -25.17 33.69 -7.96
N TYR A 374 -24.77 34.10 -9.15
CA TYR A 374 -24.85 33.33 -10.39
C TYR A 374 -23.47 32.78 -10.69
N TYR A 375 -23.32 31.46 -10.61
CA TYR A 375 -22.02 30.77 -10.66
C TYR A 375 -21.70 30.30 -12.08
N GLY A 376 -20.54 30.71 -12.57
CA GLY A 376 -19.94 30.19 -13.78
C GLY A 376 -19.47 28.72 -13.65
N PRO A 377 -18.96 28.13 -14.74
CA PRO A 377 -18.46 26.76 -14.71
C PRO A 377 -17.31 26.60 -13.70
N ARG A 378 -17.39 25.57 -12.84
CA ARG A 378 -16.32 25.22 -11.91
C ARG A 378 -15.00 24.93 -12.64
N SER A 379 -13.89 25.23 -11.99
CA SER A 379 -12.56 24.87 -12.46
C SER A 379 -12.39 23.35 -12.57
N SER A 380 -11.32 22.92 -13.24
CA SER A 380 -10.75 21.59 -12.97
C SER A 380 -10.47 21.43 -11.48
N GLU A 381 -10.69 20.22 -10.96
CA GLU A 381 -10.30 19.87 -9.60
C GLU A 381 -8.77 19.86 -9.46
N VAL A 382 -8.30 20.39 -8.34
CA VAL A 382 -6.90 20.36 -7.92
C VAL A 382 -6.82 19.42 -6.72
N VAL A 383 -6.14 18.30 -6.90
CA VAL A 383 -6.02 17.24 -5.89
C VAL A 383 -4.70 17.40 -5.15
N ILE A 384 -4.74 17.45 -3.81
CA ILE A 384 -3.56 17.36 -2.96
C ILE A 384 -3.38 15.89 -2.58
N ASP A 385 -2.33 15.31 -3.13
CA ASP A 385 -1.97 13.93 -2.84
C ASP A 385 -0.82 13.86 -1.82
N ASN A 386 -1.21 13.59 -0.58
CA ASN A 386 -0.33 13.44 0.58
C ASN A 386 0.17 12.00 0.79
N PHE A 387 0.02 11.12 -0.21
CA PHE A 387 0.49 9.73 -0.13
C PHE A 387 1.97 9.64 0.26
N SER A 388 2.25 8.87 1.33
CA SER A 388 3.58 8.71 1.94
C SER A 388 3.73 7.35 2.65
N ALA A 389 2.90 6.36 2.26
CA ALA A 389 2.90 5.03 2.88
C ALA A 389 4.18 4.24 2.55
N VAL A 390 4.61 3.39 3.47
CA VAL A 390 5.70 2.42 3.29
C VAL A 390 5.10 1.10 2.80
N THR A 391 5.73 0.43 1.83
CA THR A 391 5.34 -0.94 1.45
C THR A 391 6.01 -1.94 2.39
N GLU A 392 5.21 -2.72 3.12
CA GLU A 392 5.67 -3.71 4.09
C GLU A 392 5.62 -5.16 3.57
N GLY A 393 6.34 -6.06 4.25
CA GLY A 393 6.28 -7.50 3.99
C GLY A 393 6.96 -7.96 2.70
N LEU A 394 7.88 -7.16 2.15
CA LEU A 394 8.64 -7.54 0.96
C LEU A 394 9.46 -8.82 1.22
N SER A 395 9.23 -9.81 0.38
CA SER A 395 9.81 -11.15 0.44
C SER A 395 10.25 -11.60 -0.96
N VAL A 396 11.12 -12.60 -1.02
CA VAL A 396 11.68 -13.13 -2.26
C VAL A 396 11.67 -14.65 -2.25
N GLU A 397 11.26 -15.25 -3.36
CA GLU A 397 11.33 -16.69 -3.63
C GLU A 397 11.92 -16.94 -5.02
N ARG A 398 12.54 -18.11 -5.25
CA ARG A 398 13.03 -18.48 -6.58
C ARG A 398 11.86 -18.98 -7.44
N SER A 399 11.63 -18.35 -8.59
CA SER A 399 10.66 -18.81 -9.59
C SER A 399 11.30 -19.49 -10.82
N GLY A 400 12.62 -19.49 -10.92
CA GLY A 400 13.37 -20.14 -12.00
C GLY A 400 14.88 -20.02 -11.84
N ILE A 401 15.62 -20.64 -12.77
CA ILE A 401 17.09 -20.77 -12.75
C ILE A 401 17.79 -19.40 -12.58
N ASP A 402 17.29 -18.37 -13.25
CA ASP A 402 17.78 -16.99 -13.20
C ASP A 402 16.71 -15.99 -12.76
N LYS A 403 15.71 -16.46 -11.99
CA LYS A 403 14.50 -15.70 -11.67
C LYS A 403 14.14 -15.71 -10.18
N ASN A 404 13.78 -14.53 -9.69
CA ASN A 404 13.26 -14.30 -8.36
C ASN A 404 11.86 -13.68 -8.46
N MET A 405 10.86 -14.28 -7.82
CA MET A 405 9.56 -13.65 -7.60
C MET A 405 9.63 -12.85 -6.29
N LEU A 406 9.33 -11.56 -6.39
CA LEU A 406 9.08 -10.71 -5.22
C LEU A 406 7.59 -10.71 -4.89
N SER A 407 7.26 -10.71 -3.61
CA SER A 407 5.89 -10.55 -3.10
C SER A 407 5.86 -9.66 -1.86
N TRP A 408 4.82 -8.86 -1.70
CA TRP A 408 4.66 -7.92 -0.57
C TRP A 408 3.19 -7.78 -0.14
N SER A 409 2.95 -7.10 0.98
CA SER A 409 1.60 -6.79 1.46
C SER A 409 0.98 -5.63 0.67
N PRO A 410 -0.34 -5.64 0.37
CA PRO A 410 -1.02 -4.49 -0.21
C PRO A 410 -0.79 -3.22 0.64
N THR A 411 -0.28 -2.16 0.01
CA THR A 411 -0.09 -0.87 0.66
C THR A 411 -1.37 -0.06 0.56
N ASP A 412 -1.90 0.40 1.69
CA ASP A 412 -3.15 1.18 1.72
C ASP A 412 -3.02 2.47 0.89
N GLY A 413 -4.05 2.80 0.11
CA GLY A 413 -4.06 3.92 -0.84
C GLY A 413 -3.22 3.74 -2.13
N ALA A 414 -2.48 2.64 -2.30
CA ALA A 414 -1.66 2.41 -3.50
C ALA A 414 -2.49 1.94 -4.71
N ALA A 415 -2.21 2.50 -5.89
CA ALA A 415 -2.80 2.11 -7.18
C ALA A 415 -1.81 1.38 -8.11
N SER A 416 -0.51 1.50 -7.84
CA SER A 416 0.57 0.77 -8.52
C SER A 416 1.84 0.72 -7.66
N TYR A 417 2.80 -0.09 -8.06
CA TYR A 417 4.10 -0.29 -7.41
C TYR A 417 5.20 -0.23 -8.47
N GLU A 418 6.33 0.39 -8.13
CA GLU A 418 7.58 0.29 -8.88
C GLU A 418 8.58 -0.56 -8.11
N VAL A 419 9.23 -1.48 -8.82
CA VAL A 419 10.22 -2.40 -8.27
C VAL A 419 11.60 -1.97 -8.75
N TYR A 420 12.50 -1.73 -7.81
CA TYR A 420 13.88 -1.32 -8.07
C TYR A 420 14.86 -2.42 -7.68
N ILE A 421 15.94 -2.54 -8.43
CA ILE A 421 17.09 -3.38 -8.12
C ILE A 421 18.28 -2.48 -7.80
N THR A 422 19.06 -2.82 -6.78
CA THR A 422 20.22 -2.05 -6.34
C THR A 422 21.42 -2.93 -6.00
N ASP A 423 22.63 -2.41 -6.25
CA ASP A 423 23.91 -2.96 -5.79
C ASP A 423 24.45 -2.24 -4.53
N GLY A 424 23.63 -1.37 -3.91
CA GLY A 424 24.01 -0.52 -2.78
C GLY A 424 24.71 0.78 -3.15
N SER A 425 25.10 0.96 -4.41
CA SER A 425 25.69 2.21 -4.94
C SER A 425 24.77 2.91 -5.95
N THR A 426 24.02 2.12 -6.72
CA THR A 426 23.09 2.57 -7.77
C THR A 426 21.79 1.77 -7.68
N SER A 427 20.70 2.35 -8.21
CA SER A 427 19.39 1.68 -8.32
C SER A 427 18.86 1.81 -9.75
N GLU A 428 18.33 0.72 -10.29
CA GLU A 428 17.66 0.67 -11.60
C GLU A 428 16.21 0.20 -11.44
N LEU A 429 15.29 0.77 -12.23
CA LEU A 429 13.88 0.36 -12.25
C LEU A 429 13.77 -0.98 -13.00
N ALA A 430 13.36 -2.04 -12.30
CA ALA A 430 13.07 -3.34 -12.89
C ALA A 430 11.72 -3.36 -13.62
N GLY A 431 10.74 -2.61 -13.10
CA GLY A 431 9.45 -2.41 -13.76
C GLY A 431 8.36 -1.92 -12.81
N THR A 432 7.15 -1.78 -13.37
CA THR A 432 5.95 -1.28 -12.67
C THR A 432 4.86 -2.34 -12.72
N THR A 433 4.10 -2.51 -11.64
CA THR A 433 2.98 -3.46 -11.54
C THR A 433 1.80 -2.87 -10.76
N LYS A 434 0.62 -3.49 -10.89
CA LYS A 434 -0.54 -3.23 -10.02
C LYS A 434 -0.79 -4.36 -9.02
N ASP A 435 -0.20 -5.53 -9.27
CA ASP A 435 -0.25 -6.66 -8.36
C ASP A 435 0.77 -6.47 -7.23
N THR A 436 0.59 -7.17 -6.10
CA THR A 436 1.53 -7.15 -4.98
C THR A 436 2.67 -8.17 -5.14
N LYS A 437 3.06 -8.41 -6.39
CA LYS A 437 4.14 -9.32 -6.78
C LYS A 437 4.77 -8.93 -8.12
N PHE A 438 6.03 -9.29 -8.32
CA PHE A 438 6.79 -8.99 -9.54
C PHE A 438 7.94 -9.98 -9.75
N GLU A 439 8.09 -10.49 -10.97
CA GLU A 439 9.20 -11.40 -11.31
C GLU A 439 10.40 -10.62 -11.87
N ILE A 440 11.55 -10.76 -11.21
CA ILE A 440 12.85 -10.27 -11.68
C ILE A 440 13.59 -11.44 -12.33
N SER A 441 14.12 -11.21 -13.54
CA SER A 441 15.05 -12.12 -14.21
C SER A 441 16.42 -11.46 -14.36
N GLY A 442 17.53 -12.18 -14.17
CA GLY A 442 18.85 -11.58 -14.37
C GLY A 442 20.06 -12.38 -13.89
N LYS A 443 21.24 -11.78 -14.08
CA LYS A 443 22.55 -12.34 -13.74
C LYS A 443 23.01 -11.83 -12.39
N LYS A 444 23.73 -12.65 -11.62
CA LYS A 444 24.32 -12.27 -10.32
C LYS A 444 23.27 -11.73 -9.34
N LEU A 445 22.06 -12.30 -9.34
CA LEU A 445 20.96 -11.77 -8.49
C LEU A 445 21.36 -11.76 -7.00
N GLY A 446 22.06 -12.80 -6.52
CA GLY A 446 22.59 -12.88 -5.15
C GLY A 446 23.62 -11.81 -4.74
N GLU A 447 24.11 -10.98 -5.67
CA GLU A 447 24.97 -9.81 -5.40
C GLU A 447 24.15 -8.51 -5.29
N ARG A 448 22.83 -8.57 -5.45
CA ARG A 448 21.92 -7.42 -5.52
C ARG A 448 20.79 -7.54 -4.50
N SER A 449 20.17 -6.40 -4.19
CA SER A 449 18.92 -6.32 -3.44
C SER A 449 17.83 -5.69 -4.29
N ALA A 450 16.57 -5.85 -3.87
CA ALA A 450 15.44 -5.15 -4.46
C ALA A 450 14.57 -4.48 -3.39
N TYR A 451 13.94 -3.38 -3.75
CA TYR A 451 12.96 -2.67 -2.92
C TYR A 451 11.78 -2.21 -3.77
N VAL A 452 10.66 -1.89 -3.11
CA VAL A 452 9.42 -1.48 -3.77
C VAL A 452 9.01 -0.09 -3.31
N ILE A 453 8.53 0.74 -4.23
CA ILE A 453 7.88 2.02 -3.95
C ILE A 453 6.43 1.91 -4.41
N ALA A 454 5.48 2.08 -3.49
CA ALA A 454 4.07 2.25 -3.84
C ALA A 454 3.82 3.63 -4.45
N TYR A 455 2.83 3.71 -5.34
CA TYR A 455 2.33 4.95 -5.91
C TYR A 455 0.81 5.02 -5.80
N SER A 456 0.31 6.20 -5.46
CA SER A 456 -1.13 6.50 -5.44
C SER A 456 -1.76 6.50 -6.85
N SER A 457 -3.08 6.65 -6.90
CA SER A 457 -3.80 6.87 -8.17
C SER A 457 -3.51 8.20 -8.87
N PHE A 458 -2.82 9.15 -8.21
CA PHE A 458 -2.40 10.43 -8.78
C PHE A 458 -0.89 10.51 -9.04
N GLY A 459 -0.15 9.40 -8.88
CA GLY A 459 1.27 9.31 -9.21
C GLY A 459 2.21 9.88 -8.15
N LYS A 460 1.74 10.08 -6.91
CA LYS A 460 2.60 10.41 -5.78
C LYS A 460 3.28 9.13 -5.28
N SER A 461 4.62 9.17 -5.17
CA SER A 461 5.42 8.09 -4.58
C SER A 461 5.24 8.05 -3.06
N GLY A 462 5.06 6.86 -2.51
CA GLY A 462 5.23 6.57 -1.10
C GLY A 462 6.71 6.52 -0.71
N GLN A 463 6.98 5.89 0.43
CA GLN A 463 8.34 5.58 0.88
C GLN A 463 8.78 4.23 0.31
N ALA A 464 10.10 4.07 0.11
CA ALA A 464 10.66 2.78 -0.26
C ALA A 464 10.50 1.77 0.89
N SER A 465 10.18 0.53 0.54
CA SER A 465 10.27 -0.60 1.47
C SER A 465 11.71 -0.79 1.95
N ASP A 466 11.90 -1.55 3.03
CA ASP A 466 13.18 -2.20 3.30
C ASP A 466 13.59 -3.04 2.07
N ALA A 467 14.90 -3.08 1.80
CA ALA A 467 15.44 -3.81 0.66
C ALA A 467 15.69 -5.29 1.01
N VAL A 468 15.13 -6.20 0.22
CA VAL A 468 15.38 -7.64 0.35
C VAL A 468 16.55 -8.05 -0.54
N ARG A 469 17.49 -8.85 -0.02
CA ARG A 469 18.57 -9.43 -0.83
C ARG A 469 18.00 -10.51 -1.74
N LEU A 470 18.24 -10.43 -3.04
CA LEU A 470 17.74 -11.43 -3.99
C LEU A 470 18.49 -12.76 -3.82
N LEU A 471 17.85 -13.87 -4.17
CA LEU A 471 18.48 -15.19 -4.16
C LEU A 471 19.43 -15.33 -5.37
N PRO A 472 20.57 -16.03 -5.22
CA PRO A 472 21.47 -16.32 -6.32
C PRO A 472 20.78 -17.10 -7.45
N ASN A 473 21.39 -17.08 -8.64
CA ASN A 473 21.04 -18.01 -9.70
C ASN A 473 21.21 -19.46 -9.19
N ALA A 474 20.37 -20.38 -9.68
CA ALA A 474 20.49 -21.82 -9.37
C ALA A 474 21.86 -22.38 -9.81
N PRO A 475 22.27 -23.59 -9.40
CA PRO A 475 21.66 -24.45 -8.41
C PRO A 475 21.98 -23.97 -6.98
N GLU A 476 21.03 -24.09 -6.05
CA GLU A 476 21.21 -23.63 -4.66
C GLU A 476 21.26 -24.79 -3.65
N THR A 477 20.78 -25.97 -4.03
CA THR A 477 20.88 -27.19 -3.22
C THR A 477 22.26 -27.82 -3.39
N ALA A 478 22.97 -28.05 -2.29
CA ALA A 478 24.21 -28.83 -2.30
C ALA A 478 23.92 -30.31 -2.64
N PRO A 479 24.67 -30.94 -3.56
CA PRO A 479 24.60 -32.38 -3.74
C PRO A 479 25.06 -33.09 -2.46
N GLN A 480 24.50 -34.26 -2.15
CA GLN A 480 24.96 -35.12 -1.06
C GLN A 480 25.99 -36.09 -1.61
N LEU A 481 27.18 -36.16 -0.99
CA LEU A 481 28.34 -36.93 -1.44
C LEU A 481 28.51 -38.20 -0.60
N GLU A 482 28.76 -39.32 -1.27
CA GLU A 482 29.09 -40.61 -0.67
C GLU A 482 30.33 -41.21 -1.36
N ARG A 483 31.15 -41.96 -0.61
CA ARG A 483 32.27 -42.74 -1.16
C ARG A 483 31.95 -44.22 -1.12
N VAL A 484 31.96 -44.85 -2.29
CA VAL A 484 31.79 -46.28 -2.49
C VAL A 484 33.11 -46.85 -3.04
N GLY A 485 33.97 -47.33 -2.14
CA GLY A 485 35.33 -47.80 -2.48
C GLY A 485 36.21 -46.68 -3.03
N THR A 486 36.68 -46.83 -4.28
CA THR A 486 37.44 -45.83 -5.04
C THR A 486 36.56 -44.90 -5.90
N ARG A 487 35.24 -44.89 -5.70
CA ARG A 487 34.31 -44.04 -6.46
C ARG A 487 33.55 -43.08 -5.55
N LEU A 488 33.59 -41.80 -5.88
CA LEU A 488 32.67 -40.79 -5.35
C LEU A 488 31.36 -40.87 -6.12
N VAL A 489 30.24 -40.82 -5.41
CA VAL A 489 28.88 -40.80 -5.97
C VAL A 489 28.09 -39.72 -5.25
N TRP A 490 27.24 -38.98 -5.96
CA TRP A 490 26.44 -37.94 -5.31
C TRP A 490 25.00 -37.86 -5.84
N SER A 491 24.14 -37.19 -5.07
CA SER A 491 22.75 -36.94 -5.44
C SER A 491 22.67 -36.03 -6.68
N LYS A 492 21.77 -36.37 -7.61
CA LYS A 492 21.46 -35.50 -8.74
C LYS A 492 20.85 -34.18 -8.25
N VAL A 493 21.12 -33.10 -8.97
CA VAL A 493 20.50 -31.77 -8.83
C VAL A 493 19.88 -31.47 -10.18
N ASP A 494 18.56 -31.28 -10.23
CA ASP A 494 17.83 -31.44 -11.49
C ASP A 494 18.13 -30.38 -12.56
N ASP A 495 18.42 -29.15 -12.14
CA ASP A 495 18.75 -28.03 -13.03
C ASP A 495 20.25 -27.86 -13.31
N ALA A 496 21.10 -28.83 -12.93
CA ALA A 496 22.56 -28.69 -13.09
C ALA A 496 23.05 -29.08 -14.50
N ASP A 497 23.86 -28.22 -15.13
CA ASP A 497 24.59 -28.52 -16.37
C ASP A 497 25.80 -29.46 -16.13
N GLY A 498 26.19 -29.65 -14.88
CA GLY A 498 27.25 -30.56 -14.48
C GLY A 498 27.74 -30.31 -13.06
N TYR A 499 28.83 -30.97 -12.70
CA TYR A 499 29.44 -30.92 -11.37
C TYR A 499 30.91 -30.53 -11.41
N ILE A 500 31.37 -29.94 -10.32
CA ILE A 500 32.79 -29.79 -10.00
C ILE A 500 33.05 -30.64 -8.77
N VAL A 501 33.99 -31.59 -8.91
CA VAL A 501 34.58 -32.31 -7.78
C VAL A 501 35.88 -31.59 -7.44
N THR A 502 35.99 -31.06 -6.23
CA THR A 502 37.22 -30.42 -5.75
C THR A 502 37.99 -31.41 -4.89
N LEU A 503 39.28 -31.58 -5.18
CA LEU A 503 40.26 -32.22 -4.30
C LEU A 503 41.01 -31.14 -3.54
N ASN A 504 40.97 -31.19 -2.22
CA ASN A 504 41.81 -30.40 -1.33
C ASN A 504 42.74 -31.34 -0.54
N GLY A 505 43.92 -31.63 -1.10
CA GLY A 505 44.95 -32.49 -0.53
C GLY A 505 46.16 -31.70 0.00
N PRO A 506 47.08 -32.35 0.76
CA PRO A 506 48.23 -31.67 1.38
C PRO A 506 49.21 -31.03 0.37
N GLU A 507 49.32 -31.61 -0.82
CA GLU A 507 50.23 -31.18 -1.89
C GLU A 507 49.50 -30.80 -3.20
N VAL A 508 48.20 -31.06 -3.29
CA VAL A 508 47.41 -30.92 -4.53
C VAL A 508 46.05 -30.27 -4.22
N PHE A 509 45.76 -29.18 -4.93
CA PHE A 509 44.42 -28.63 -5.07
C PHE A 509 44.01 -28.72 -6.54
N ASP A 510 42.90 -29.39 -6.84
CA ASP A 510 42.44 -29.60 -8.23
C ASP A 510 40.90 -29.61 -8.34
N GLU A 511 40.37 -29.24 -9.51
CA GLU A 511 38.94 -29.17 -9.81
C GLU A 511 38.58 -29.97 -11.07
N PHE A 512 37.89 -31.09 -10.88
CA PHE A 512 37.45 -31.97 -11.96
C PHE A 512 36.02 -31.61 -12.39
N ARG A 513 35.81 -31.36 -13.68
CA ARG A 513 34.46 -31.22 -14.24
C ARG A 513 33.89 -32.60 -14.57
N VAL A 514 32.68 -32.87 -14.12
CA VAL A 514 32.02 -34.16 -14.27
C VAL A 514 30.57 -33.94 -14.71
N ASP A 515 30.20 -34.48 -15.88
CA ASP A 515 28.84 -34.33 -16.44
C ASP A 515 27.85 -35.34 -15.82
N GLY A 516 28.35 -36.42 -15.22
CA GLY A 516 27.58 -37.42 -14.47
C GLY A 516 27.62 -37.18 -12.95
N ASN A 517 26.91 -38.03 -12.20
CA ASN A 517 26.83 -37.94 -10.73
C ASN A 517 27.81 -38.88 -9.98
N SER A 518 28.91 -39.26 -10.61
CA SER A 518 29.97 -40.06 -9.98
C SER A 518 31.33 -39.86 -10.66
N MET A 519 32.40 -40.05 -9.91
CA MET A 519 33.79 -39.95 -10.39
C MET A 519 34.66 -41.00 -9.69
N PHE A 520 35.59 -41.62 -10.42
CA PHE A 520 36.64 -42.45 -9.81
C PHE A 520 37.73 -41.57 -9.21
N ILE A 521 38.10 -41.88 -7.97
CA ILE A 521 39.20 -41.25 -7.24
C ILE A 521 40.53 -41.77 -7.82
N ASN A 522 41.52 -40.89 -7.96
CA ASN A 522 42.88 -41.34 -8.20
C ASN A 522 43.40 -42.04 -6.93
N ASP A 523 43.62 -43.34 -7.03
CA ASP A 523 44.06 -44.20 -5.94
C ASP A 523 45.38 -43.76 -5.28
N SER A 524 46.15 -42.87 -5.91
CA SER A 524 47.45 -42.40 -5.43
C SER A 524 47.42 -41.02 -4.75
N LEU A 525 46.25 -40.36 -4.62
CA LEU A 525 46.13 -38.99 -4.07
C LEU A 525 45.45 -38.96 -2.70
N ASP A 526 46.16 -38.45 -1.69
CA ASP A 526 45.61 -38.16 -0.37
C ASP A 526 44.90 -36.79 -0.37
N GLY A 527 43.68 -36.70 0.18
CA GLY A 527 42.99 -35.42 0.38
C GLY A 527 41.50 -35.50 0.72
N VAL A 528 40.90 -34.32 0.89
CA VAL A 528 39.47 -34.15 1.19
C VAL A 528 38.73 -33.75 -0.10
N TYR A 529 37.71 -34.52 -0.45
CA TYR A 529 36.88 -34.31 -1.62
C TYR A 529 35.54 -33.68 -1.24
N TYR A 530 35.05 -32.75 -2.07
CA TYR A 530 33.68 -32.24 -2.02
C TYR A 530 33.17 -31.91 -3.43
N VAL A 531 31.86 -31.74 -3.58
CA VAL A 531 31.21 -31.56 -4.88
C VAL A 531 30.30 -30.34 -4.87
N GLN A 532 30.32 -29.57 -5.95
CA GLN A 532 29.35 -28.51 -6.24
C GLN A 532 28.64 -28.81 -7.56
N ALA A 533 27.32 -28.69 -7.58
CA ALA A 533 26.58 -28.61 -8.84
C ALA A 533 26.83 -27.23 -9.49
N TYR A 534 26.72 -27.13 -10.81
CA TYR A 534 26.79 -25.84 -11.50
C TYR A 534 25.86 -25.73 -12.70
N ILE A 535 25.57 -24.48 -13.09
CA ILE A 535 25.02 -24.12 -14.41
C ILE A 535 25.93 -23.13 -15.14
N MET A 536 25.73 -23.00 -16.44
CA MET A 536 26.40 -22.10 -17.36
C MET A 536 25.40 -21.12 -17.99
N LEU A 537 25.24 -19.95 -17.38
CA LEU A 537 24.43 -18.86 -17.96
C LEU A 537 25.34 -17.87 -18.68
N GLU A 538 25.16 -17.75 -20.00
CA GLU A 538 25.93 -16.86 -20.88
C GLU A 538 27.45 -16.93 -20.66
N GLY A 539 27.99 -18.16 -20.61
CA GLY A 539 29.42 -18.40 -20.45
C GLY A 539 29.97 -18.17 -19.03
N ARG A 540 29.13 -17.80 -18.05
CA ARG A 540 29.50 -17.74 -16.62
C ARG A 540 28.96 -18.94 -15.86
N LYS A 541 29.80 -19.46 -14.97
CA LYS A 541 29.45 -20.58 -14.09
C LYS A 541 28.86 -20.08 -12.78
N TYR A 542 27.71 -20.61 -12.39
CA TYR A 542 27.08 -20.42 -11.08
C TYR A 542 27.08 -21.77 -10.35
N ARG A 543 27.53 -21.80 -9.09
CA ARG A 543 27.75 -23.04 -8.31
C ARG A 543 26.78 -23.13 -7.14
N SER A 544 26.39 -24.35 -6.76
CA SER A 544 25.75 -24.64 -5.47
C SER A 544 26.70 -24.40 -4.30
N PRO A 545 26.18 -24.36 -3.06
CA PRO A 545 27.00 -24.65 -1.88
C PRO A 545 27.70 -26.01 -2.02
N GLU A 546 28.77 -26.18 -1.26
CA GLU A 546 29.56 -27.41 -1.22
C GLU A 546 28.75 -28.56 -0.60
N SER A 547 28.96 -29.78 -1.11
CA SER A 547 28.48 -31.01 -0.47
C SER A 547 29.09 -31.19 0.93
N ASN A 548 28.59 -32.17 1.68
CA ASN A 548 29.42 -32.78 2.72
C ASN A 548 30.74 -33.29 2.11
N SER A 549 31.81 -33.28 2.88
CA SER A 549 33.12 -33.71 2.42
C SER A 549 33.38 -35.20 2.69
N CYS A 550 34.33 -35.78 1.96
CA CYS A 550 34.84 -37.12 2.20
C CYS A 550 36.37 -37.12 2.16
N GLU A 551 37.01 -37.55 3.25
CA GLU A 551 38.46 -37.77 3.29
C GLU A 551 38.81 -39.11 2.61
N PHE A 552 39.84 -39.09 1.76
CA PHE A 552 40.43 -40.28 1.17
C PHE A 552 41.94 -40.22 1.33
N LYS A 553 42.52 -41.32 1.81
CA LYS A 553 43.96 -41.57 1.79
C LYS A 553 44.23 -42.54 0.66
N GLY A 554 45.24 -42.25 -0.16
CA GLY A 554 45.61 -43.07 -1.29
C GLY A 554 45.94 -44.50 -0.90
N ILE A 555 45.52 -45.43 -1.74
CA ILE A 555 45.83 -46.85 -1.67
C ILE A 555 47.28 -47.03 -2.08
N SER A 556 48.06 -47.70 -1.25
CA SER A 556 49.47 -47.98 -1.52
C SER A 556 49.68 -49.38 -2.09
N TYR A 557 50.76 -49.53 -2.84
CA TYR A 557 51.13 -50.78 -3.50
C TYR A 557 52.61 -51.07 -3.23
N PRO A 558 52.97 -51.85 -2.19
CA PRO A 558 52.09 -52.60 -1.26
C PRO A 558 51.35 -51.72 -0.23
N PRO A 559 50.35 -52.28 0.50
CA PRO A 559 49.61 -51.59 1.56
C PRO A 559 50.50 -50.90 2.60
N ARG A 560 50.02 -49.80 3.19
CA ARG A 560 50.75 -49.00 4.19
C ARG A 560 50.64 -49.60 5.60
N GLY A 561 51.60 -50.44 5.96
CA GLY A 561 51.84 -50.84 7.35
C GLY A 561 52.40 -52.25 7.50
N ASP A 562 52.69 -52.62 8.73
CA ASP A 562 53.16 -53.96 9.11
C ASP A 562 52.02 -54.76 9.74
N VAL A 563 51.93 -56.05 9.38
CA VAL A 563 50.94 -56.98 9.95
C VAL A 563 51.53 -57.58 11.22
N MET A 564 50.87 -57.36 12.36
CA MET A 564 51.24 -57.86 13.68
C MET A 564 50.31 -59.03 14.03
N LEU A 565 50.84 -60.25 14.01
CA LEU A 565 50.09 -61.49 14.21
C LEU A 565 50.11 -61.93 15.68
N ASP A 566 48.95 -62.20 16.26
CA ASP A 566 48.77 -62.90 17.54
C ASP A 566 47.66 -63.98 17.36
N SER A 567 46.98 -64.33 18.44
CA SER A 567 45.96 -65.39 18.50
C SER A 567 44.84 -65.04 19.48
N GLY A 568 43.61 -65.33 19.05
CA GLY A 568 42.41 -65.30 19.87
C GLY A 568 42.15 -66.63 20.57
N ASP A 569 40.91 -66.88 20.99
CA ASP A 569 40.52 -68.14 21.65
C ASP A 569 40.23 -69.25 20.63
N GLY A 570 41.29 -69.79 20.03
CA GLY A 570 41.21 -70.84 19.00
C GLY A 570 41.37 -70.34 17.56
N GLU A 571 41.82 -69.10 17.37
CA GLU A 571 42.02 -68.45 16.07
C GLU A 571 43.35 -67.68 15.97
N LEU A 572 43.78 -67.39 14.73
CA LEU A 572 44.82 -66.40 14.42
C LEU A 572 44.16 -65.04 14.15
N VAL A 573 44.83 -63.96 14.52
CA VAL A 573 44.26 -62.59 14.50
C VAL A 573 45.37 -61.56 14.35
N TRP A 574 45.10 -60.46 13.65
CA TRP A 574 46.10 -59.43 13.35
C TRP A 574 45.47 -58.04 13.19
N ASN A 575 46.25 -56.98 13.32
CA ASN A 575 45.73 -55.63 13.11
C ASN A 575 45.26 -55.38 11.66
N LYS A 576 44.13 -54.69 11.53
CA LYS A 576 43.71 -54.13 10.25
C LYS A 576 44.76 -53.18 9.64
N ILE A 577 45.01 -53.34 8.35
CA ILE A 577 45.71 -52.39 7.48
C ILE A 577 44.64 -51.63 6.67
N GLU A 578 44.49 -50.33 6.91
CA GLU A 578 43.34 -49.54 6.43
C GLU A 578 43.22 -49.44 4.90
N ASP A 579 44.34 -49.53 4.17
CA ASP A 579 44.35 -49.45 2.71
C ASP A 579 44.48 -50.82 2.01
N ALA A 580 44.47 -51.95 2.75
CA ALA A 580 44.60 -53.29 2.17
C ALA A 580 43.27 -53.85 1.63
N LEU A 581 43.33 -54.54 0.49
CA LEU A 581 42.22 -55.26 -0.13
C LEU A 581 41.89 -56.56 0.61
N GLY A 582 42.88 -57.17 1.25
CA GLY A 582 42.73 -58.38 2.05
C GLY A 582 44.06 -58.92 2.55
N TYR A 583 44.03 -60.13 3.09
CA TYR A 583 45.17 -60.82 3.70
C TYR A 583 45.32 -62.23 3.16
N VAL A 584 46.55 -62.72 3.18
CA VAL A 584 46.93 -64.09 2.84
C VAL A 584 47.63 -64.73 4.04
N VAL A 585 47.07 -65.85 4.50
CA VAL A 585 47.57 -66.63 5.64
C VAL A 585 48.44 -67.76 5.11
N TYR A 586 49.64 -67.91 5.68
CA TYR A 586 50.60 -68.94 5.31
C TYR A 586 50.85 -69.88 6.49
N GLU A 587 50.84 -71.19 6.24
CA GLU A 587 51.32 -72.20 7.19
C GLU A 587 52.76 -72.61 6.84
N ILE A 588 53.54 -72.98 7.85
CA ILE A 588 54.89 -73.51 7.71
C ILE A 588 54.94 -74.94 8.25
N ALA A 589 55.22 -75.90 7.38
CA ALA A 589 55.39 -77.30 7.72
C ALA A 589 56.69 -77.53 8.53
N ALA A 590 56.78 -78.67 9.21
CA ALA A 590 57.93 -79.03 10.05
C ALA A 590 59.26 -79.18 9.28
N ASP A 591 59.24 -79.27 7.96
CA ASP A 591 60.41 -79.27 7.08
C ASP A 591 60.81 -77.86 6.56
N GLY A 592 60.05 -76.83 6.94
CA GLY A 592 60.25 -75.44 6.52
C GLY A 592 59.47 -75.04 5.26
N THR A 593 58.68 -75.94 4.66
CA THR A 593 57.85 -75.60 3.48
C THR A 593 56.73 -74.63 3.86
N GLU A 594 56.63 -73.50 3.14
CA GLU A 594 55.55 -72.53 3.31
C GLU A 594 54.43 -72.77 2.27
N THR A 595 53.17 -72.81 2.69
CA THR A 595 52.00 -72.95 1.80
C THR A 595 50.92 -71.92 2.14
N GLU A 596 50.13 -71.50 1.14
CA GLU A 596 48.99 -70.60 1.33
C GLU A 596 47.82 -71.39 1.92
N ALA A 597 47.44 -71.06 3.16
CA ALA A 597 46.36 -71.73 3.89
C ALA A 597 44.98 -71.11 3.59
N ALA A 598 44.91 -69.78 3.47
CA ALA A 598 43.68 -69.05 3.17
C ALA A 598 43.93 -67.64 2.64
N ARG A 599 42.90 -67.08 1.97
CA ARG A 599 42.75 -65.64 1.72
C ARG A 599 41.48 -65.14 2.39
N VAL A 600 41.58 -64.02 3.09
CA VAL A 600 40.49 -63.44 3.88
C VAL A 600 40.47 -61.92 3.73
N SER A 601 39.29 -61.32 3.73
CA SER A 601 39.10 -59.86 3.83
C SER A 601 39.06 -59.37 5.28
N GLU A 602 38.85 -60.29 6.22
CA GLU A 602 38.73 -60.03 7.66
C GLU A 602 40.06 -60.27 8.37
N CYS A 603 40.25 -59.64 9.52
CA CYS A 603 41.54 -59.65 10.23
C CYS A 603 41.77 -60.87 11.14
N HIS A 604 41.14 -62.01 10.82
CA HIS A 604 41.22 -63.23 11.62
C HIS A 604 41.13 -64.50 10.75
N TYR A 605 41.56 -65.63 11.31
CA TYR A 605 41.52 -66.94 10.67
C TYR A 605 41.38 -68.07 11.69
N SER A 606 40.27 -68.81 11.60
CA SER A 606 39.97 -70.00 12.40
C SER A 606 40.22 -71.29 11.60
N ALA A 607 40.78 -72.32 12.26
CA ALA A 607 40.95 -73.66 11.69
C ALA A 607 40.93 -74.75 12.77
N ASP A 608 40.50 -75.96 12.43
CA ASP A 608 40.34 -77.10 13.36
C ASP A 608 41.62 -77.49 14.14
N LYS A 609 42.81 -77.08 13.65
CA LYS A 609 44.10 -77.44 14.26
C LYS A 609 45.19 -76.38 14.08
N LEU A 610 45.08 -75.29 14.83
CA LEU A 610 46.16 -74.28 14.93
C LEU A 610 47.30 -74.66 15.88
N SER A 611 47.09 -75.59 16.82
CA SER A 611 48.14 -75.94 17.80
C SER A 611 49.25 -76.79 17.21
N GLY A 612 50.50 -76.37 17.47
CA GLY A 612 51.72 -77.04 17.01
C GLY A 612 52.16 -76.73 15.58
N THR A 613 51.44 -75.87 14.86
CA THR A 613 51.81 -75.40 13.51
C THR A 613 52.25 -73.93 13.57
N VAL A 614 53.24 -73.55 12.76
CA VAL A 614 53.75 -72.16 12.68
C VAL A 614 53.03 -71.42 11.54
N TYR A 615 52.57 -70.20 11.79
CA TYR A 615 51.87 -69.37 10.80
C TYR A 615 52.47 -67.97 10.67
N TYR A 616 52.25 -67.33 9.50
CA TYR A 616 52.43 -65.89 9.29
C TYR A 616 51.40 -65.34 8.30
N VAL A 617 51.23 -64.01 8.23
CA VAL A 617 50.25 -63.33 7.37
C VAL A 617 50.93 -62.22 6.55
N LYS A 618 50.40 -61.94 5.36
CA LYS A 618 50.73 -60.75 4.54
C LYS A 618 49.44 -60.03 4.14
N ALA A 619 49.39 -58.71 4.21
CA ALA A 619 48.32 -57.92 3.59
C ALA A 619 48.65 -57.67 2.12
N TYR A 620 47.63 -57.52 1.26
CA TYR A 620 47.83 -57.31 -0.17
C TYR A 620 46.89 -56.26 -0.79
N ASN A 621 47.36 -55.67 -1.88
CA ASN A 621 46.61 -54.81 -2.79
C ASN A 621 46.84 -55.22 -4.24
N VAL A 622 45.93 -54.84 -5.14
CA VAL A 622 46.00 -55.19 -6.57
C VAL A 622 45.97 -53.92 -7.43
N LYS A 623 46.99 -53.73 -8.28
CA LYS A 623 47.04 -52.66 -9.30
C LYS A 623 47.33 -53.27 -10.66
N ASP A 624 46.56 -52.89 -11.66
CA ASP A 624 46.69 -53.35 -13.05
C ASP A 624 46.74 -54.89 -13.21
N GLY A 625 46.07 -55.62 -12.30
CA GLY A 625 46.04 -57.09 -12.25
C GLY A 625 47.24 -57.76 -11.54
N GLN A 626 48.19 -56.98 -11.02
CA GLN A 626 49.32 -57.46 -10.24
C GLN A 626 49.07 -57.29 -8.72
N GLU A 627 49.37 -58.32 -7.94
CA GLU A 627 49.30 -58.28 -6.47
C GLU A 627 50.59 -57.71 -5.86
N TYR A 628 50.45 -56.87 -4.84
CA TYR A 628 51.53 -56.25 -4.07
C TYR A 628 51.31 -56.56 -2.58
N PHE A 629 52.30 -57.17 -1.94
CA PHE A 629 52.22 -57.66 -0.56
C PHE A 629 53.07 -56.84 0.40
N THR A 630 52.61 -56.69 1.64
CA THR A 630 53.44 -56.22 2.76
C THR A 630 54.60 -57.18 3.02
N ALA A 631 55.53 -56.77 3.89
CA ALA A 631 56.41 -57.72 4.58
C ALA A 631 55.57 -58.81 5.30
N PRO A 632 56.11 -60.03 5.46
CA PRO A 632 55.47 -61.04 6.32
C PRO A 632 55.39 -60.55 7.76
N SER A 633 54.31 -60.92 8.46
CA SER A 633 54.19 -60.75 9.90
C SER A 633 55.27 -61.52 10.67
N ASN A 634 55.35 -61.28 11.98
CA ASN A 634 55.98 -62.21 12.91
C ASN A 634 55.39 -63.63 12.79
N LYS A 635 56.20 -64.65 13.08
CA LYS A 635 55.77 -66.06 13.05
C LYS A 635 55.21 -66.48 14.41
N VAL A 636 54.11 -67.23 14.40
CA VAL A 636 53.33 -67.58 15.61
C VAL A 636 53.09 -69.08 15.70
N VAL A 637 53.19 -69.65 16.93
CA VAL A 637 52.77 -71.03 17.25
C VAL A 637 52.07 -71.12 18.61
N ILE A 638 50.97 -71.89 18.67
CA ILE A 638 50.23 -72.14 19.91
C ILE A 638 50.76 -73.42 20.59
N SER A 639 51.58 -73.27 21.64
CA SER A 639 52.41 -74.36 22.19
C SER A 639 52.56 -74.43 23.72
N LEU A 640 52.24 -73.39 24.49
CA LEU A 640 52.36 -73.40 25.97
C LEU A 640 51.05 -73.80 26.67
N PRO A 641 51.10 -74.30 27.92
CA PRO A 641 49.91 -74.50 28.75
C PRO A 641 49.20 -73.19 29.13
N GLU A 642 48.00 -73.31 29.69
CA GLU A 642 47.15 -72.20 30.18
C GLU A 642 47.68 -71.60 31.49
N VAL A 643 47.55 -70.28 31.67
CA VAL A 643 47.86 -69.59 32.95
C VAL A 643 46.68 -69.78 33.90
N THR A 644 46.73 -70.75 34.82
CA THR A 644 45.49 -71.31 35.37
C THR A 644 44.64 -70.41 36.27
N GLU A 645 45.21 -69.53 37.12
CA GLU A 645 44.39 -68.68 38.01
C GLU A 645 45.00 -67.29 38.30
N ALA A 646 44.53 -66.25 37.60
CA ALA A 646 44.73 -64.85 37.97
C ALA A 646 43.84 -64.45 39.16
N LYS A 647 44.43 -63.77 40.15
CA LYS A 647 43.86 -63.46 41.47
C LYS A 647 44.06 -61.98 41.84
N LEU A 648 43.12 -61.40 42.60
CA LEU A 648 43.18 -60.03 43.11
C LEU A 648 43.78 -60.02 44.53
N GLU A 649 44.91 -59.34 44.70
CA GLU A 649 45.64 -59.25 45.98
C GLU A 649 45.23 -58.04 46.81
N SER A 650 45.03 -56.88 46.18
CA SER A 650 44.54 -55.67 46.85
C SER A 650 43.90 -54.67 45.89
N LEU A 651 43.06 -53.79 46.42
CA LEU A 651 42.41 -52.69 45.70
C LEU A 651 42.44 -51.44 46.61
N ALA A 652 43.04 -50.35 46.13
CA ALA A 652 43.22 -49.11 46.89
C ALA A 652 43.09 -47.88 45.99
N GLY A 653 42.01 -47.12 46.16
CA GLY A 653 41.76 -45.87 45.43
C GLY A 653 41.63 -46.09 43.93
N ASP A 654 42.66 -45.65 43.18
CA ASP A 654 42.72 -45.74 41.72
C ASP A 654 43.41 -47.03 41.21
N SER A 655 43.94 -47.88 42.10
CA SER A 655 44.78 -49.01 41.69
C SER A 655 44.45 -50.35 42.35
N ALA A 656 44.68 -51.43 41.61
CA ALA A 656 44.61 -52.82 42.05
C ALA A 656 45.96 -53.53 41.88
N VAL A 657 46.23 -54.54 42.69
CA VAL A 657 47.37 -55.45 42.54
C VAL A 657 46.85 -56.85 42.29
N ILE A 658 47.37 -57.53 41.28
CA ILE A 658 46.98 -58.90 40.90
C ILE A 658 48.18 -59.84 40.84
N SER A 659 47.92 -61.14 40.95
CA SER A 659 48.90 -62.23 40.85
C SER A 659 48.37 -63.38 39.99
N TRP A 660 49.24 -64.32 39.59
CA TRP A 660 48.88 -65.58 38.92
C TRP A 660 49.93 -66.67 39.16
N ASP A 661 49.59 -67.92 38.81
CA ASP A 661 50.55 -69.03 38.86
C ASP A 661 51.52 -69.01 37.66
N GLY A 662 52.80 -69.26 37.91
CA GLY A 662 53.85 -69.18 36.89
C GLY A 662 53.97 -70.43 36.01
N ILE A 663 53.91 -70.25 34.68
CA ILE A 663 54.34 -71.21 33.68
C ILE A 663 55.87 -71.34 33.71
N THR A 664 56.38 -72.57 33.80
CA THR A 664 57.83 -72.85 33.78
C THR A 664 58.41 -72.56 32.40
N GLY A 665 59.49 -71.79 32.33
CA GLY A 665 60.15 -71.43 31.07
C GLY A 665 59.51 -70.26 30.31
N CYS A 666 58.49 -69.61 30.87
CA CYS A 666 57.87 -68.40 30.30
C CYS A 666 58.79 -67.19 30.43
N ASP A 667 58.99 -66.43 29.34
CA ASP A 667 59.85 -65.24 29.32
C ASP A 667 59.13 -63.97 29.81
N GLU A 668 57.83 -63.88 29.49
CA GLU A 668 57.00 -62.70 29.74
C GLU A 668 55.53 -63.10 29.91
N TYR A 669 54.83 -62.43 30.83
CA TYR A 669 53.38 -62.44 30.92
C TYR A 669 52.82 -61.09 30.48
N ARG A 670 51.82 -61.13 29.63
CA ARG A 670 51.06 -59.95 29.20
C ARG A 670 49.72 -59.92 29.91
N VAL A 671 49.41 -58.78 30.51
CA VAL A 671 48.21 -58.53 31.32
C VAL A 671 47.26 -57.64 30.51
N TYR A 672 46.06 -58.13 30.25
CA TYR A 672 45.04 -57.45 29.46
C TYR A 672 43.89 -57.02 30.35
N VAL A 673 43.47 -55.76 30.27
CA VAL A 673 42.42 -55.17 31.12
C VAL A 673 41.27 -54.65 30.25
N ASP A 674 40.05 -55.06 30.59
CA ASP A 674 38.79 -54.51 30.05
C ASP A 674 38.13 -53.61 31.09
N LEU A 675 37.85 -52.35 30.73
CA LEU A 675 37.15 -51.36 31.56
C LEU A 675 35.68 -51.12 31.12
N GLY A 676 35.13 -52.03 30.32
CA GLY A 676 33.76 -52.01 29.78
C GLY A 676 33.69 -51.88 28.25
N ASN A 677 34.84 -51.83 27.56
CA ASN A 677 34.97 -51.56 26.12
C ASN A 677 35.88 -52.58 25.41
N GLY A 678 36.08 -53.76 26.02
CA GLY A 678 37.00 -54.78 25.57
C GLY A 678 38.40 -54.67 26.19
N TYR A 679 39.12 -55.80 26.16
CA TYR A 679 40.44 -56.01 26.75
C TYR A 679 41.64 -55.40 25.99
N LYS A 680 42.29 -54.40 26.58
CA LYS A 680 43.55 -53.85 26.05
C LYS A 680 44.76 -54.39 26.79
N LEU A 681 45.87 -54.61 26.08
CA LEU A 681 47.17 -54.88 26.72
C LEU A 681 47.50 -53.72 27.66
N TYR A 682 47.59 -54.01 28.95
CA TYR A 682 47.81 -53.02 29.99
C TYR A 682 49.30 -52.96 30.38
N THR A 683 49.94 -54.12 30.55
CA THR A 683 51.37 -54.21 30.86
C THR A 683 51.95 -55.57 30.51
N SER A 684 53.27 -55.63 30.40
CA SER A 684 54.05 -56.86 30.26
C SER A 684 55.03 -56.98 31.43
N VAL A 685 55.12 -58.15 32.05
CA VAL A 685 55.98 -58.39 33.21
C VAL A 685 56.68 -59.75 33.12
N LYS A 686 57.90 -59.84 33.65
CA LYS A 686 58.62 -61.12 33.80
C LYS A 686 58.30 -61.87 35.10
N GLY A 687 57.65 -61.19 36.04
CA GLY A 687 57.16 -61.77 37.30
C GLY A 687 55.70 -62.22 37.18
N THR A 688 55.19 -62.80 38.26
CA THR A 688 53.82 -63.33 38.35
C THR A 688 52.83 -62.38 39.03
N MET A 689 53.10 -61.07 38.97
CA MET A 689 52.28 -60.02 39.58
C MET A 689 52.29 -58.74 38.73
N ALA A 690 51.19 -57.97 38.77
CA ALA A 690 51.08 -56.67 38.14
C ALA A 690 50.24 -55.68 38.98
N VAL A 691 50.44 -54.39 38.74
CA VAL A 691 49.65 -53.29 39.32
C VAL A 691 48.87 -52.61 38.20
N ILE A 692 47.57 -52.42 38.40
CA ILE A 692 46.63 -51.84 37.45
C ILE A 692 46.04 -50.57 38.07
N GLY A 693 46.49 -49.40 37.62
CA GLY A 693 45.92 -48.08 37.95
C GLY A 693 44.90 -47.57 36.94
N GLY A 694 44.31 -46.39 37.18
CA GLY A 694 43.27 -45.80 36.34
C GLY A 694 41.86 -46.36 36.59
N LEU A 695 41.64 -46.98 37.75
CA LEU A 695 40.38 -47.65 38.10
C LEU A 695 39.37 -46.73 38.80
N LYS A 696 39.74 -45.54 39.26
CA LYS A 696 38.94 -44.70 40.17
C LYS A 696 37.50 -44.52 39.69
N ASP A 697 37.33 -44.10 38.45
CA ASP A 697 36.05 -43.74 37.84
C ASP A 697 35.46 -44.89 36.97
N ALA A 698 36.09 -46.07 36.97
CA ALA A 698 35.58 -47.25 36.27
C ALA A 698 34.47 -47.96 37.07
N GLU A 699 33.33 -48.26 36.44
CA GLU A 699 32.23 -49.04 37.02
C GLU A 699 32.41 -50.57 36.83
N PHE A 700 33.12 -50.96 35.76
CA PHE A 700 33.49 -52.33 35.44
C PHE A 700 35.01 -52.40 35.21
N ALA A 701 35.66 -53.46 35.69
CA ALA A 701 37.04 -53.78 35.35
C ALA A 701 37.27 -55.29 35.42
N SER A 702 37.78 -55.90 34.36
CA SER A 702 38.18 -57.32 34.36
C SER A 702 39.51 -57.56 33.65
N VAL A 703 40.18 -58.68 33.95
CA VAL A 703 41.57 -58.96 33.56
C VAL A 703 41.75 -60.39 33.06
N ARG A 704 42.60 -60.57 32.06
CA ARG A 704 43.17 -61.87 31.65
C ARG A 704 44.68 -61.76 31.48
N VAL A 705 45.39 -62.86 31.69
CA VAL A 705 46.86 -62.93 31.59
C VAL A 705 47.25 -64.05 30.63
N LYS A 706 48.29 -63.83 29.81
CA LYS A 706 48.81 -64.81 28.85
C LYS A 706 50.34 -64.86 28.93
N GLY A 707 50.89 -66.07 28.96
CA GLY A 707 52.34 -66.31 28.95
C GLY A 707 52.89 -66.41 27.53
N TYR A 708 54.06 -65.81 27.32
CA TYR A 708 54.81 -65.75 26.07
C TYR A 708 56.23 -66.28 26.27
N VAL A 709 56.73 -66.99 25.25
CA VAL A 709 58.10 -67.48 25.11
C VAL A 709 58.62 -67.03 23.75
N TYR A 710 59.82 -66.46 23.74
CA TYR A 710 60.44 -65.89 22.55
C TYR A 710 61.63 -66.75 22.13
N SER A 711 61.53 -67.40 20.96
CA SER A 711 62.61 -68.22 20.40
C SER A 711 62.88 -67.78 18.96
N ASP A 712 64.01 -67.10 18.76
CA ASP A 712 64.41 -66.52 17.48
C ASP A 712 63.26 -65.67 16.87
N ASP A 713 62.81 -66.01 15.65
CA ASP A 713 61.73 -65.29 14.93
C ASP A 713 60.31 -65.81 15.26
N ILE A 714 60.17 -66.78 16.17
CA ILE A 714 58.90 -67.43 16.50
C ILE A 714 58.43 -67.03 17.90
N VAL A 715 57.22 -66.46 17.97
CA VAL A 715 56.51 -66.22 19.22
C VAL A 715 55.69 -67.46 19.58
N SER A 716 56.05 -68.09 20.70
CA SER A 716 55.28 -69.15 21.34
C SER A 716 54.46 -68.57 22.49
N PHE A 717 53.22 -69.03 22.68
CA PHE A 717 52.40 -68.61 23.82
C PHE A 717 51.41 -69.71 24.26
N GLY A 718 50.75 -69.46 25.38
CA GLY A 718 49.70 -70.32 25.94
C GLY A 718 48.31 -69.73 25.83
N LYS A 719 47.33 -70.45 26.39
CA LYS A 719 45.96 -69.93 26.55
C LYS A 719 45.90 -68.84 27.63
N PHE A 720 44.97 -67.91 27.46
CA PHE A 720 44.64 -66.89 28.47
C PHE A 720 44.12 -67.51 29.75
N SER A 721 44.42 -66.87 30.88
CA SER A 721 43.85 -67.20 32.18
C SER A 721 42.32 -67.10 32.23
N ASN A 722 41.77 -67.55 33.35
CA ASN A 722 40.44 -67.14 33.81
C ASN A 722 40.26 -65.61 33.72
N GLN A 723 39.01 -65.18 33.52
CA GLN A 723 38.61 -63.78 33.60
C GLN A 723 38.45 -63.38 35.07
N LEU A 724 39.35 -62.51 35.55
CA LEU A 724 39.33 -61.95 36.90
C LEU A 724 38.61 -60.60 36.90
N TYR A 725 37.48 -60.47 37.59
CA TYR A 725 36.81 -59.19 37.77
C TYR A 725 37.41 -58.43 38.97
N ILE A 726 37.92 -57.22 38.73
CA ILE A 726 38.44 -56.29 39.75
C ILE A 726 37.32 -55.38 40.26
N LYS A 727 36.44 -54.93 39.37
CA LYS A 727 35.23 -54.16 39.70
C LYS A 727 34.02 -54.71 38.96
N GLY A 728 32.91 -54.87 39.69
CA GLY A 728 31.67 -55.39 39.16
C GLY A 728 31.73 -56.88 38.81
N SER A 729 30.90 -57.26 37.84
CA SER A 729 30.80 -58.59 37.23
C SER A 729 30.37 -58.41 35.76
N GLU A 730 30.30 -59.46 34.95
CA GLU A 730 29.83 -59.36 33.55
C GLU A 730 28.44 -58.68 33.41
N LYS A 731 27.58 -58.80 34.43
CA LYS A 731 26.27 -58.11 34.47
C LYS A 731 26.35 -56.59 34.64
N ASN A 732 27.52 -56.07 35.02
CA ASN A 732 27.82 -54.65 35.18
C ASN A 732 28.59 -54.09 33.99
N ARG A 733 28.92 -54.92 32.99
CA ARG A 733 29.57 -54.48 31.74
C ARG A 733 28.53 -53.67 30.93
N PRO A 734 28.86 -52.45 30.46
CA PRO A 734 27.89 -51.60 29.75
C PRO A 734 27.31 -52.26 28.49
N GLN A 735 26.00 -52.14 28.26
CA GLN A 735 25.35 -52.66 27.03
C GLN A 735 25.51 -51.73 25.82
N GLN A 736 26.75 -51.36 25.49
CA GLN A 736 27.07 -50.82 24.15
C GLN A 736 27.43 -51.98 23.22
N GLU A 737 27.77 -51.72 21.95
CA GLU A 737 28.45 -52.71 21.11
C GLU A 737 29.86 -52.93 21.68
N VAL A 738 29.96 -53.79 22.70
CA VAL A 738 31.21 -54.08 23.36
C VAL A 738 32.00 -55.05 22.51
N PHE A 739 33.05 -54.53 21.88
CA PHE A 739 34.12 -55.31 21.30
C PHE A 739 34.51 -56.45 22.23
N SER A 740 34.30 -57.68 21.75
CA SER A 740 34.72 -58.89 22.45
C SER A 740 36.25 -58.96 22.51
N PHE A 741 36.81 -59.98 23.17
CA PHE A 741 38.26 -60.17 23.14
C PHE A 741 38.77 -60.39 21.70
N GLU A 742 37.94 -61.00 20.84
CA GLU A 742 38.21 -61.27 19.43
C GLU A 742 38.35 -59.96 18.62
N ASP A 743 37.69 -58.88 19.04
CA ASP A 743 37.63 -57.62 18.28
C ASP A 743 38.68 -56.59 18.72
N LEU A 744 39.55 -56.93 19.68
CA LEU A 744 40.77 -56.17 19.99
C LEU A 744 42.03 -56.72 19.33
N LEU A 745 41.83 -57.75 18.50
CA LEU A 745 42.85 -58.37 17.69
C LEU A 745 42.47 -58.33 16.20
N LYS A 746 41.35 -57.67 15.85
CA LYS A 746 40.91 -57.35 14.49
C LYS A 746 41.20 -55.87 14.17
#